data_AF-A0A4Q4WTL8-F1
#
_entry.id   AF-A0A4Q4WTL8-F1
#
_cell.length_a   1.000
_cell.length_b   1.000
_cell.length_c   1.000
_cell.angle_alpha   90.00
_cell.angle_beta   90.00
_cell.angle_gamma   90.00
#
_symmetry.space_group_name_H-M   'P 1'
#
loop_
_entity.id
_entity.type
_entity.pdbx_description
1 polymer ?
#
loop_
_entity_poly.entity_id
_entity_poly.type
_entity_poly.pdbx_seq_one_letter_code
_entity_poly.pdbx_strand_id
1 'polypeptide(L)'
;MSVPQKCSVLVIGGGPAGSYSASLLAREGIDVVVLEADKFPRYHIGESLLPSIRHFLRFIDLDKEFDSHGFRVKKGATFKLSQSFPGAYTDFVAAGGPNGYAYNVVRSEADDMLFRHAGKSGSKVFDQVKVNSIDFEPSGLAAVADGEYEIPDPGRPVAASWQCKADGTSGVIKFDYLVDASGRAGIMSTKYLKNRKMNEGRQLKNVASWGYWENAAHYATGTPIEGTPYFECLGDASGWVWFIPLHNGKTSVGVVRNQDVSTTTKRNLGLDTKGLYLESIKTTPQIHDLLSKATLASDIKSASDWSYSAPAYSSPFCRIAGDAGCFIDPFFSSGVHLALASGLSAAVTICASMNNQCTELAAASWHTKKVAEGYTRFLLVVSSALKQIRAQDEPVLTDFDEKSFDRAFAHFRPVIQGRTDVTGQLSQAEISKTVDFCFNSFAPVPKGEKEAVMVKMQELGIADPDVSDDKYKRGVAELESLLSPEQMRIVHTIRARQMIRASDWMDIEDFGSDVIDGLTPNMVTGKLGLTPPTKKAAYREVWGTITGEDGDNYAIQSGAPVKVAMSQEATNGHNPGSIEKTANGNTASGGVTNNHNGVNGHDLSKTNCSNGVNETNGVSGVNGASSVDEVDAHTEFHSHDHVTPLKGPAASEMDEATRLRMQETLRGLAEELETPNDTMLRLFGSTLEISMVQTAINLGIFRRLAENIEPLSVKILAAPMRADPALMARILRYLAAVRFIVEAGEGQFAANDVTRAFADPRVEGGLQYTFNISGPVYQALPAFFQKHQYQSSTGDRLAWNHAFGTDRPFFDWVRERPSELDWFSKLMSVPRNGDWLDVVDISSAAATGTPGKTVFVDVGGGLGHQSARLVGRFPELKGRVVLQDKDTTVQLAGKLDGVDCRAHDFFTEQTVKGADFYYLRTVLHDWSDEDCVKILNNLVPAMGAHSRVLIDEMVLPNVGVHRYPAVMDMHMYVMLGALERTEADWRKVLDMAGLRLVEVKLYSPVMRHAVIVAERK
;
A
#
# COMPACT_ATOMS: atom_id res chain seq x y z
N MET A 1 -13.24 -53.18 10.28
CA MET A 1 -11.92 -53.18 10.95
C MET A 1 -12.07 -52.46 12.27
N SER A 2 -11.41 -52.90 13.34
CA SER A 2 -11.31 -52.13 14.59
C SER A 2 -10.18 -51.10 14.49
N VAL A 3 -10.30 -49.98 15.20
CA VAL A 3 -9.21 -49.01 15.33
C VAL A 3 -7.99 -49.71 15.95
N PRO A 4 -6.79 -49.61 15.36
CA PRO A 4 -5.60 -50.28 15.87
C PRO A 4 -5.12 -49.66 17.20
N GLN A 5 -4.37 -50.42 17.98
CA GLN A 5 -3.81 -49.93 19.25
C GLN A 5 -2.64 -48.95 19.07
N LYS A 6 -1.95 -48.98 17.93
CA LYS A 6 -0.87 -48.07 17.60
C LYS A 6 -0.76 -47.79 16.09
N CYS A 7 -0.16 -46.65 15.74
CA CYS A 7 0.26 -46.27 14.39
C CYS A 7 1.49 -45.36 14.47
N SER A 8 2.09 -45.01 13.34
CA SER A 8 3.17 -44.00 13.33
C SER A 8 2.60 -42.58 13.35
N VAL A 9 1.62 -42.30 12.49
CA VAL A 9 0.97 -40.98 12.42
C VAL A 9 -0.53 -41.14 12.65
N LEU A 10 -1.06 -40.41 13.65
CA LEU A 10 -2.49 -40.24 13.83
C LEU A 10 -2.93 -38.93 13.15
N VAL A 11 -3.93 -39.01 12.27
CA VAL A 11 -4.60 -37.85 11.69
C VAL A 11 -5.99 -37.73 12.30
N ILE A 12 -6.28 -36.59 12.94
CA ILE A 12 -7.60 -36.30 13.49
C ILE A 12 -8.37 -35.45 12.48
N GLY A 13 -9.46 -35.99 11.92
CA GLY A 13 -10.28 -35.34 10.89
C GLY A 13 -10.01 -35.86 9.48
N GLY A 14 -11.08 -36.24 8.78
CA GLY A 14 -11.10 -36.78 7.41
C GLY A 14 -11.55 -35.76 6.36
N GLY A 15 -11.51 -34.46 6.67
CA GLY A 15 -11.71 -33.40 5.69
C GLY A 15 -10.54 -33.27 4.71
N PRO A 16 -10.54 -32.26 3.81
CA PRO A 16 -9.51 -32.11 2.78
C PRO A 16 -8.07 -32.14 3.30
N ALA A 17 -7.74 -31.37 4.35
CA ALA A 17 -6.39 -31.33 4.92
C ALA A 17 -5.93 -32.70 5.43
N GLY A 18 -6.77 -33.36 6.24
CA GLY A 18 -6.42 -34.63 6.88
C GLY A 18 -6.32 -35.78 5.89
N SER A 19 -7.31 -35.92 5.01
CA SER A 19 -7.32 -36.96 3.97
C SER A 19 -6.15 -36.80 2.99
N TYR A 20 -5.80 -35.57 2.63
CA TYR A 20 -4.66 -35.29 1.75
C TYR A 20 -3.33 -35.60 2.42
N SER A 21 -3.12 -35.13 3.66
CA SER A 21 -1.92 -35.43 4.45
C SER A 21 -1.74 -36.93 4.66
N ALA A 22 -2.83 -37.64 4.97
CA ALA A 22 -2.82 -39.09 5.16
C ALA A 22 -2.46 -39.85 3.87
N SER A 23 -3.02 -39.43 2.73
CA SER A 23 -2.71 -40.03 1.42
C SER A 23 -1.21 -39.92 1.11
N LEU A 24 -0.61 -38.75 1.35
CA LEU A 24 0.81 -38.50 1.12
C LEU A 24 1.69 -39.35 2.03
N LEU A 25 1.45 -39.30 3.33
CA LEU A 25 2.22 -40.07 4.32
C LEU A 25 2.14 -41.59 4.05
N ALA A 26 0.96 -42.11 3.71
CA ALA A 26 0.80 -43.52 3.39
C ALA A 26 1.56 -43.95 2.12
N ARG A 27 1.66 -43.07 1.12
CA ARG A 27 2.45 -43.30 -0.11
C ARG A 27 3.96 -43.32 0.15
N GLU A 28 4.42 -42.73 1.26
CA GLU A 28 5.80 -42.84 1.76
C GLU A 28 6.02 -44.11 2.61
N GLY A 29 5.02 -44.99 2.72
CA GLY A 29 5.10 -46.24 3.49
C GLY A 29 4.92 -46.06 5.00
N ILE A 30 4.41 -44.91 5.44
CA ILE A 30 4.17 -44.62 6.86
C ILE A 30 2.83 -45.25 7.31
N ASP A 31 2.81 -45.86 8.51
CA ASP A 31 1.57 -46.41 9.09
C ASP A 31 0.67 -45.27 9.61
N VAL A 32 -0.35 -44.91 8.82
CA VAL A 32 -1.26 -43.79 9.10
C VAL A 32 -2.65 -44.28 9.48
N VAL A 33 -3.20 -43.71 10.55
CA VAL A 33 -4.62 -43.88 10.93
C VAL A 33 -5.33 -42.53 10.87
N VAL A 34 -6.49 -42.50 10.19
CA VAL A 34 -7.36 -41.31 10.12
C VAL A 34 -8.62 -41.58 10.94
N LEU A 35 -8.87 -40.76 11.95
CA LEU A 35 -10.09 -40.82 12.76
C LEU A 35 -10.97 -39.59 12.48
N GLU A 36 -12.11 -39.83 11.85
CA GLU A 36 -13.09 -38.81 11.49
C GLU A 36 -14.35 -38.95 12.33
N ALA A 37 -14.78 -37.84 12.94
CA ALA A 37 -15.85 -37.87 13.92
C ALA A 37 -17.23 -38.09 13.28
N ASP A 38 -17.46 -37.67 12.05
CA ASP A 38 -18.76 -37.78 11.38
C ASP A 38 -18.82 -38.98 10.44
N LYS A 39 -20.02 -39.36 10.03
CA LYS A 39 -20.24 -40.43 9.04
C LYS A 39 -20.09 -39.87 7.64
N PHE A 40 -19.27 -40.49 6.82
CA PHE A 40 -19.10 -40.09 5.43
C PHE A 40 -20.07 -40.84 4.50
N PRO A 41 -20.60 -40.19 3.44
CA PRO A 41 -20.42 -38.77 3.08
C PRO A 41 -21.16 -37.83 4.03
N ARG A 42 -20.53 -36.71 4.44
CA ARG A 42 -21.14 -35.68 5.33
C ARG A 42 -21.26 -34.32 4.67
N TYR A 43 -22.30 -33.58 5.03
CA TYR A 43 -22.46 -32.20 4.60
C TYR A 43 -21.31 -31.30 5.12
N HIS A 44 -20.82 -30.40 4.26
CA HIS A 44 -19.92 -29.29 4.63
C HIS A 44 -20.09 -28.12 3.64
N ILE A 45 -19.77 -26.88 4.04
CA ILE A 45 -19.77 -25.70 3.15
C ILE A 45 -18.37 -25.44 2.57
N GLY A 46 -18.27 -24.70 1.46
CA GLY A 46 -17.01 -24.36 0.80
C GLY A 46 -16.86 -25.10 -0.53
N GLU A 47 -17.76 -24.78 -1.47
CA GLU A 47 -18.04 -25.58 -2.67
C GLU A 47 -17.33 -25.08 -3.92
N SER A 48 -16.90 -23.82 -3.95
CA SER A 48 -16.10 -23.26 -5.04
C SER A 48 -14.62 -23.51 -4.76
N LEU A 49 -13.91 -24.12 -5.71
CA LEU A 49 -12.49 -24.45 -5.58
C LEU A 49 -11.59 -23.52 -6.43
N LEU A 50 -10.29 -23.53 -6.16
CA LEU A 50 -9.27 -22.82 -6.94
C LEU A 50 -8.54 -23.77 -7.91
N PRO A 51 -7.93 -23.26 -9.01
CA PRO A 51 -7.22 -24.10 -9.98
C PRO A 51 -6.09 -24.93 -9.36
N SER A 52 -5.41 -24.39 -8.33
CA SER A 52 -4.35 -25.06 -7.59
C SER A 52 -4.74 -26.45 -7.05
N ILE A 53 -6.03 -26.66 -6.75
CA ILE A 53 -6.55 -27.95 -6.26
C ILE A 53 -6.27 -29.09 -7.24
N ARG A 54 -6.28 -28.83 -8.56
CA ARG A 54 -6.00 -29.89 -9.56
C ARG A 54 -4.59 -30.43 -9.43
N HIS A 55 -3.61 -29.58 -9.11
CA HIS A 55 -2.21 -30.00 -8.95
C HIS A 55 -2.03 -30.86 -7.70
N PHE A 56 -2.67 -30.48 -6.60
CA PHE A 56 -2.73 -31.32 -5.40
C PHE A 56 -3.37 -32.68 -5.70
N LEU A 57 -4.54 -32.70 -6.34
CA LEU A 57 -5.21 -33.96 -6.68
C LEU A 57 -4.37 -34.85 -7.59
N ARG A 58 -3.69 -34.27 -8.60
CA ARG A 58 -2.82 -35.02 -9.51
C ARG A 58 -1.65 -35.66 -8.80
N PHE A 59 -1.06 -34.98 -7.83
CA PHE A 59 0.08 -35.49 -7.09
C PHE A 59 -0.21 -36.75 -6.26
N ILE A 60 -1.47 -36.91 -5.86
CA ILE A 60 -1.95 -38.15 -5.22
C ILE A 60 -2.71 -39.06 -6.19
N ASP A 61 -2.68 -38.80 -7.50
CA ASP A 61 -3.41 -39.55 -8.55
C ASP A 61 -4.95 -39.57 -8.41
N LEU A 62 -5.54 -38.51 -7.84
CA LEU A 62 -7.00 -38.39 -7.64
C LEU A 62 -7.69 -37.47 -8.66
N ASP A 63 -6.94 -36.70 -9.46
CA ASP A 63 -7.48 -35.72 -10.41
C ASP A 63 -8.43 -36.35 -11.45
N LYS A 64 -8.08 -37.53 -11.97
CA LYS A 64 -8.91 -38.27 -12.93
C LYS A 64 -10.26 -38.70 -12.36
N GLU A 65 -10.33 -39.07 -11.08
CA GLU A 65 -11.61 -39.42 -10.44
C GLU A 65 -12.49 -38.17 -10.31
N PHE A 66 -11.92 -37.01 -9.99
CA PHE A 66 -12.64 -35.74 -9.95
C PHE A 66 -13.16 -35.31 -11.32
N ASP A 67 -12.34 -35.45 -12.37
CA ASP A 67 -12.75 -35.18 -13.75
C ASP A 67 -13.89 -36.12 -14.19
N SER A 68 -13.83 -37.40 -13.80
CA SER A 68 -14.83 -38.41 -14.17
C SER A 68 -16.14 -38.31 -13.38
N HIS A 69 -16.10 -37.76 -12.16
CA HIS A 69 -17.29 -37.58 -11.30
C HIS A 69 -18.30 -36.58 -11.89
N GLY A 70 -17.83 -35.64 -12.72
CA GLY A 70 -18.68 -34.68 -13.39
C GLY A 70 -19.03 -33.45 -12.54
N PHE A 71 -18.16 -33.05 -11.60
CA PHE A 71 -18.29 -31.77 -10.92
C PHE A 71 -18.36 -30.61 -11.91
N ARG A 72 -19.03 -29.52 -11.52
CA ARG A 72 -19.24 -28.37 -12.41
C ARG A 72 -17.88 -27.70 -12.65
N VAL A 73 -17.45 -27.67 -13.90
CA VAL A 73 -16.20 -27.01 -14.30
C VAL A 73 -16.31 -25.50 -14.08
N LYS A 74 -15.39 -24.96 -13.31
CA LYS A 74 -15.25 -23.53 -13.00
C LYS A 74 -14.07 -22.96 -13.81
N LYS A 75 -14.38 -22.24 -14.88
CA LYS A 75 -13.38 -21.60 -15.74
C LYS A 75 -12.89 -20.24 -15.22
N GLY A 76 -13.59 -19.69 -14.22
CA GLY A 76 -13.32 -18.38 -13.66
C GLY A 76 -14.35 -18.00 -12.60
N ALA A 77 -14.34 -16.75 -12.16
CA ALA A 77 -15.35 -16.18 -11.27
C ALA A 77 -15.46 -14.66 -11.49
N THR A 78 -16.66 -14.10 -11.31
CA THR A 78 -16.90 -12.66 -11.41
C THR A 78 -17.21 -12.05 -10.05
N PHE A 79 -16.60 -10.92 -9.74
CA PHE A 79 -16.73 -10.21 -8.47
C PHE A 79 -17.21 -8.77 -8.71
N LYS A 80 -18.40 -8.43 -8.21
CA LYS A 80 -18.96 -7.08 -8.22
C LYS A 80 -18.77 -6.46 -6.84
N LEU A 81 -17.73 -5.63 -6.71
CA LEU A 81 -17.32 -5.02 -5.44
C LEU A 81 -18.09 -3.74 -5.10
N SER A 82 -18.61 -3.03 -6.10
CA SER A 82 -19.52 -1.89 -5.96
C SER A 82 -20.75 -2.09 -6.86
N GLN A 83 -21.89 -1.58 -6.39
CA GLN A 83 -23.12 -1.57 -7.19
C GLN A 83 -23.01 -0.66 -8.42
N SER A 84 -22.25 0.44 -8.34
CA SER A 84 -22.11 1.41 -9.42
C SER A 84 -21.09 1.02 -10.50
N PHE A 85 -20.25 0.02 -10.25
CA PHE A 85 -19.21 -0.45 -11.17
C PHE A 85 -19.51 -1.84 -11.76
N PRO A 86 -18.98 -2.16 -12.96
CA PRO A 86 -19.08 -3.50 -13.52
C PRO A 86 -18.30 -4.52 -12.69
N GLY A 87 -18.75 -5.77 -12.71
CA GLY A 87 -18.04 -6.86 -12.04
C GLY A 87 -16.74 -7.21 -12.75
N ALA A 88 -15.69 -7.49 -11.99
CA ALA A 88 -14.40 -7.94 -12.52
C ALA A 88 -14.38 -9.45 -12.70
N TYR A 89 -13.97 -9.91 -13.88
CA TYR A 89 -13.86 -11.33 -14.18
C TYR A 89 -12.41 -11.82 -14.02
N THR A 90 -12.26 -12.94 -13.31
CA THR A 90 -11.01 -13.69 -13.29
C THR A 90 -11.14 -14.91 -14.20
N ASP A 91 -10.38 -14.92 -15.29
CA ASP A 91 -10.31 -16.02 -16.24
C ASP A 91 -9.17 -16.98 -15.87
N PHE A 92 -9.50 -18.20 -15.46
CA PHE A 92 -8.49 -19.19 -15.13
C PHE A 92 -7.93 -19.90 -16.36
N VAL A 93 -8.73 -20.04 -17.44
CA VAL A 93 -8.31 -20.73 -18.66
C VAL A 93 -7.35 -19.86 -19.47
N ALA A 94 -7.64 -18.56 -19.58
CA ALA A 94 -6.70 -17.62 -20.18
C ALA A 94 -5.36 -17.58 -19.41
N ALA A 95 -5.43 -17.76 -18.08
CA ALA A 95 -4.28 -17.66 -17.21
C ALA A 95 -3.50 -18.98 -17.02
N GLY A 96 -4.08 -20.14 -17.36
CA GLY A 96 -3.47 -21.46 -17.14
C GLY A 96 -3.60 -22.43 -18.30
N GLY A 97 -3.98 -21.94 -19.47
CA GLY A 97 -4.23 -22.74 -20.66
C GLY A 97 -5.47 -23.64 -20.54
N PRO A 98 -5.66 -24.60 -21.47
CA PRO A 98 -6.86 -25.45 -21.53
C PRO A 98 -7.18 -26.23 -20.25
N ASN A 99 -6.17 -26.47 -19.41
CA ASN A 99 -6.29 -27.18 -18.14
C ASN A 99 -6.37 -26.26 -16.90
N GLY A 100 -6.35 -24.95 -17.08
CA GLY A 100 -6.35 -23.96 -16.00
C GLY A 100 -7.68 -23.83 -15.23
N TYR A 101 -8.66 -24.72 -15.41
CA TYR A 101 -9.95 -24.65 -14.73
C TYR A 101 -9.92 -25.24 -13.31
N ALA A 102 -10.97 -24.98 -12.53
CA ALA A 102 -11.24 -25.58 -11.22
C ALA A 102 -12.62 -26.26 -11.20
N TYR A 103 -13.13 -26.63 -10.02
CA TYR A 103 -14.45 -27.23 -9.85
C TYR A 103 -15.32 -26.44 -8.87
N ASN A 104 -16.63 -26.42 -9.10
CA ASN A 104 -17.61 -26.27 -8.03
C ASN A 104 -18.11 -27.66 -7.65
N VAL A 105 -17.94 -28.03 -6.38
CA VAL A 105 -18.16 -29.38 -5.86
C VAL A 105 -19.30 -29.43 -4.87
N VAL A 106 -19.98 -30.57 -4.80
CA VAL A 106 -20.78 -30.91 -3.63
C VAL A 106 -19.82 -31.47 -2.59
N ARG A 107 -19.62 -30.75 -1.48
CA ARG A 107 -18.56 -31.08 -0.51
C ARG A 107 -18.71 -32.44 0.15
N SER A 108 -19.93 -32.95 0.32
CA SER A 108 -20.13 -34.30 0.85
C SER A 108 -19.56 -35.40 -0.04
N GLU A 109 -19.56 -35.17 -1.36
CA GLU A 109 -19.03 -36.11 -2.35
C GLU A 109 -17.52 -35.93 -2.49
N ALA A 110 -17.05 -34.68 -2.64
CA ALA A 110 -15.61 -34.39 -2.78
C ALA A 110 -14.80 -34.79 -1.54
N ASP A 111 -15.32 -34.53 -0.33
CA ASP A 111 -14.66 -34.95 0.91
C ASP A 111 -14.64 -36.49 1.01
N ASP A 112 -15.71 -37.20 0.62
CA ASP A 112 -15.72 -38.67 0.63
C ASP A 112 -14.75 -39.26 -0.38
N MET A 113 -14.67 -38.71 -1.60
CA MET A 113 -13.65 -39.13 -2.56
C MET A 113 -12.24 -39.00 -1.98
N LEU A 114 -11.90 -37.86 -1.37
CA LEU A 114 -10.60 -37.65 -0.70
C LEU A 114 -10.37 -38.63 0.46
N PHE A 115 -11.37 -38.82 1.33
CA PHE A 115 -11.28 -39.71 2.49
C PHE A 115 -11.10 -41.17 2.10
N ARG A 116 -11.87 -41.65 1.11
CA ARG A 116 -11.72 -43.00 0.56
C ARG A 116 -10.39 -43.16 -0.15
N HIS A 117 -9.92 -42.12 -0.84
CA HIS A 117 -8.62 -42.13 -1.51
C HIS A 117 -7.44 -42.23 -0.55
N ALA A 118 -7.52 -41.63 0.65
CA ALA A 118 -6.54 -41.89 1.71
C ALA A 118 -6.47 -43.38 2.06
N GLY A 119 -7.63 -44.05 2.13
CA GLY A 119 -7.71 -45.50 2.27
C GLY A 119 -7.05 -46.27 1.12
N LYS A 120 -7.34 -45.89 -0.13
CA LYS A 120 -6.71 -46.49 -1.33
C LYS A 120 -5.19 -46.27 -1.36
N SER A 121 -4.73 -45.15 -0.81
CA SER A 121 -3.30 -44.79 -0.71
C SER A 121 -2.55 -45.55 0.39
N GLY A 122 -3.26 -46.29 1.25
CA GLY A 122 -2.68 -47.15 2.29
C GLY A 122 -3.00 -46.75 3.73
N SER A 123 -3.69 -45.62 3.97
CA SER A 123 -4.11 -45.23 5.32
C SER A 123 -5.24 -46.13 5.85
N LYS A 124 -5.29 -46.33 7.17
CA LYS A 124 -6.44 -46.96 7.84
C LYS A 124 -7.43 -45.87 8.22
N VAL A 125 -8.53 -45.76 7.48
CA VAL A 125 -9.52 -44.69 7.66
C VAL A 125 -10.76 -45.17 8.41
N PHE A 126 -11.19 -44.40 9.42
CA PHE A 126 -12.36 -44.71 10.25
C PHE A 126 -13.24 -43.47 10.38
N ASP A 127 -14.47 -43.55 9.87
CA ASP A 127 -15.49 -42.53 10.09
C ASP A 127 -16.32 -42.85 11.34
N GLN A 128 -17.11 -41.89 11.82
CA GLN A 128 -17.84 -41.99 13.09
C GLN A 128 -16.96 -42.28 14.32
N VAL A 129 -15.64 -42.04 14.27
CA VAL A 129 -14.72 -42.22 15.39
C VAL A 129 -14.23 -40.84 15.84
N LYS A 130 -14.74 -40.38 16.98
CA LYS A 130 -14.40 -39.09 17.57
C LYS A 130 -13.22 -39.24 18.53
N VAL A 131 -12.20 -38.41 18.36
CA VAL A 131 -11.13 -38.23 19.37
C VAL A 131 -11.60 -37.29 20.48
N ASN A 132 -11.38 -37.67 21.73
CA ASN A 132 -11.86 -36.95 22.92
C ASN A 132 -10.72 -36.26 23.70
N SER A 133 -9.58 -36.92 23.83
CA SER A 133 -8.38 -36.38 24.47
C SER A 133 -7.11 -36.88 23.80
N ILE A 134 -6.05 -36.10 23.96
CA ILE A 134 -4.67 -36.40 23.61
C ILE A 134 -3.86 -36.37 24.90
N ASP A 135 -3.01 -37.38 25.08
CA ASP A 135 -2.09 -37.53 26.20
C ASP A 135 -0.68 -37.14 25.76
N PHE A 136 0.06 -36.47 26.66
CA PHE A 136 1.36 -35.88 26.38
C PHE A 136 2.43 -36.39 27.35
N GLU A 137 3.64 -36.56 26.84
CA GLU A 137 4.86 -36.82 27.62
C GLU A 137 5.85 -35.65 27.42
N PRO A 138 6.87 -35.47 28.28
CA PRO A 138 7.91 -34.47 28.04
C PRO A 138 8.54 -34.64 26.66
N SER A 139 8.62 -33.57 25.87
CA SER A 139 9.14 -33.62 24.48
C SER A 139 10.61 -34.03 24.41
N GLY A 140 11.38 -33.71 25.46
CA GLY A 140 12.82 -33.91 25.51
C GLY A 140 13.62 -32.96 24.62
N LEU A 141 12.96 -31.96 24.01
CA LEU A 141 13.59 -30.96 23.16
C LEU A 141 13.85 -29.69 23.98
N ALA A 142 15.02 -29.08 23.79
CA ALA A 142 15.30 -27.78 24.41
C ALA A 142 14.38 -26.72 23.80
N ALA A 143 13.88 -25.80 24.61
CA ALA A 143 13.17 -24.63 24.10
C ALA A 143 14.13 -23.83 23.20
N VAL A 144 13.80 -23.68 21.92
CA VAL A 144 14.54 -22.84 20.99
C VAL A 144 13.72 -21.58 20.78
N ALA A 145 14.22 -20.46 21.31
CA ALA A 145 13.76 -19.14 20.93
C ALA A 145 14.63 -18.67 19.76
N ASP A 146 14.31 -19.11 18.55
CA ASP A 146 14.81 -18.45 17.35
C ASP A 146 13.92 -17.22 17.17
N GLY A 147 14.49 -16.02 17.27
CA GLY A 147 13.82 -14.77 17.69
C GLY A 147 12.58 -14.28 16.93
N GLU A 148 11.99 -15.06 16.02
CA GLU A 148 10.83 -14.69 15.18
C GLU A 148 9.57 -15.57 15.37
N TYR A 149 9.67 -16.84 15.79
CA TYR A 149 8.50 -17.71 16.04
C TYR A 149 8.73 -18.66 17.22
N GLU A 150 7.92 -18.54 18.26
CA GLU A 150 7.93 -19.47 19.40
C GLU A 150 7.08 -20.71 19.06
N ILE A 151 7.72 -21.89 18.95
CA ILE A 151 7.02 -23.16 18.80
C ILE A 151 6.55 -23.62 20.19
N PRO A 152 5.23 -23.59 20.48
CA PRO A 152 4.73 -23.95 21.80
C PRO A 152 4.91 -25.44 22.06
N ASP A 153 5.33 -25.79 23.27
CA ASP A 153 5.59 -27.16 23.69
C ASP A 153 4.72 -27.54 24.91
N PRO A 154 3.51 -28.10 24.70
CA PRO A 154 2.71 -28.71 25.76
C PRO A 154 3.19 -30.12 26.14
N GLY A 155 4.30 -30.59 25.57
CA GLY A 155 4.75 -31.98 25.55
C GLY A 155 4.57 -32.64 24.17
N ARG A 156 5.23 -33.79 23.99
CA ARG A 156 5.03 -34.68 22.82
C ARG A 156 3.71 -35.43 22.96
N PRO A 157 2.79 -35.38 21.98
CA PRO A 157 1.59 -36.19 22.01
C PRO A 157 1.94 -37.66 21.72
N VAL A 158 1.47 -38.59 22.56
CA VAL A 158 1.84 -40.02 22.49
C VAL A 158 0.66 -40.97 22.36
N ALA A 159 -0.54 -40.51 22.74
CA ALA A 159 -1.75 -41.30 22.66
C ALA A 159 -3.00 -40.41 22.54
N ALA A 160 -4.08 -40.98 22.01
CA ALA A 160 -5.38 -40.32 21.96
C ALA A 160 -6.51 -41.29 22.33
N SER A 161 -7.44 -40.82 23.15
CA SER A 161 -8.68 -41.53 23.45
C SER A 161 -9.71 -41.27 22.35
N TRP A 162 -10.41 -42.32 21.93
CA TRP A 162 -11.43 -42.24 20.88
C TRP A 162 -12.70 -42.97 21.30
N GLN A 163 -13.81 -42.57 20.68
CA GLN A 163 -15.11 -43.22 20.81
C GLN A 163 -15.79 -43.33 19.44
N CYS A 164 -16.26 -44.52 19.10
CA CYS A 164 -17.12 -44.74 17.95
C CYS A 164 -18.55 -44.29 18.28
N LYS A 165 -19.08 -43.35 17.49
CA LYS A 165 -20.44 -42.84 17.62
C LYS A 165 -21.51 -43.87 17.21
N ALA A 166 -21.15 -44.87 16.40
CA ALA A 166 -22.12 -45.83 15.86
C ALA A 166 -22.53 -46.89 16.89
N ASP A 167 -21.58 -47.39 17.69
CA ASP A 167 -21.79 -48.48 18.65
C ASP A 167 -21.36 -48.13 20.09
N GLY A 168 -20.82 -46.93 20.32
CA GLY A 168 -20.37 -46.46 21.62
C GLY A 168 -19.03 -47.04 22.09
N THR A 169 -18.40 -47.93 21.30
CA THR A 169 -17.10 -48.51 21.65
C THR A 169 -16.04 -47.42 21.79
N SER A 170 -15.11 -47.60 22.72
CA SER A 170 -14.05 -46.64 22.97
C SER A 170 -12.72 -47.34 23.18
N GLY A 171 -11.64 -46.57 23.02
CA GLY A 171 -10.30 -47.08 23.17
C GLY A 171 -9.27 -45.97 23.19
N VAL A 172 -8.01 -46.40 23.20
CA VAL A 172 -6.84 -45.52 23.12
C VAL A 172 -5.97 -46.01 21.98
N ILE A 173 -5.47 -45.09 21.16
CA ILE A 173 -4.48 -45.36 20.13
C ILE A 173 -3.18 -44.63 20.48
N LYS A 174 -2.05 -45.34 20.42
CA LYS A 174 -0.70 -44.76 20.58
C LYS A 174 -0.11 -44.34 19.22
N PHE A 175 0.68 -43.29 19.19
CA PHE A 175 1.30 -42.81 17.95
C PHE A 175 2.60 -42.05 18.18
N ASP A 176 3.39 -41.91 17.13
CA ASP A 176 4.66 -41.18 17.17
C ASP A 176 4.49 -39.70 16.81
N TYR A 177 3.54 -39.41 15.92
CA TYR A 177 3.19 -38.07 15.41
C TYR A 177 1.68 -37.84 15.33
N LEU A 178 1.29 -36.57 15.44
CA LEU A 178 -0.09 -36.12 15.33
C LEU A 178 -0.25 -35.08 14.20
N VAL A 179 -1.29 -35.24 13.38
CA VAL A 179 -1.81 -34.18 12.51
C VAL A 179 -3.21 -33.79 12.99
N ASP A 180 -3.34 -32.58 13.53
CA ASP A 180 -4.65 -31.99 13.83
C ASP A 180 -5.23 -31.35 12.57
N ALA A 181 -6.14 -32.08 11.92
CA ALA A 181 -6.92 -31.62 10.79
C ALA A 181 -8.43 -31.64 11.13
N SER A 182 -8.77 -31.43 12.40
CA SER A 182 -10.14 -31.58 12.95
C SER A 182 -11.12 -30.48 12.50
N GLY A 183 -10.77 -29.74 11.46
CA GLY A 183 -11.52 -28.58 10.97
C GLY A 183 -11.66 -27.51 12.05
N ARG A 184 -12.79 -26.82 12.07
CA ARG A 184 -13.01 -25.69 13.00
C ARG A 184 -12.91 -26.06 14.49
N ALA A 185 -13.03 -27.34 14.85
CA ALA A 185 -12.80 -27.80 16.22
C ALA A 185 -11.36 -27.49 16.68
N GLY A 186 -10.37 -27.68 15.79
CA GLY A 186 -8.95 -27.43 16.01
C GLY A 186 -8.49 -27.79 17.42
N ILE A 187 -8.59 -29.08 17.76
CA ILE A 187 -8.44 -29.55 19.14
C ILE A 187 -7.10 -29.10 19.77
N MET A 188 -6.02 -29.07 19.00
CA MET A 188 -4.73 -28.57 19.46
C MET A 188 -4.77 -27.07 19.73
N SER A 189 -5.21 -26.26 18.76
CA SER A 189 -5.25 -24.80 18.91
C SER A 189 -6.22 -24.31 19.98
N THR A 190 -7.32 -25.03 20.23
CA THR A 190 -8.39 -24.59 21.15
C THR A 190 -8.27 -25.17 22.55
N LYS A 191 -7.92 -26.45 22.69
CA LYS A 191 -7.90 -27.14 24.00
C LYS A 191 -6.53 -27.17 24.65
N TYR A 192 -5.48 -27.41 23.86
CA TYR A 192 -4.14 -27.70 24.39
C TYR A 192 -3.22 -26.48 24.32
N LEU A 193 -3.01 -25.91 23.12
CA LEU A 193 -2.16 -24.74 22.93
C LEU A 193 -2.86 -23.43 23.31
N LYS A 194 -4.19 -23.38 23.20
CA LYS A 194 -5.02 -22.19 23.45
C LYS A 194 -4.50 -20.94 22.73
N ASN A 195 -3.98 -21.12 21.52
CA ASN A 195 -3.26 -20.11 20.77
C ASN A 195 -4.09 -19.50 19.63
N ARG A 196 -5.31 -19.99 19.38
CA ARG A 196 -6.23 -19.40 18.39
C ARG A 196 -6.65 -17.99 18.82
N LYS A 197 -6.47 -17.03 17.93
CA LYS A 197 -6.89 -15.64 18.07
C LYS A 197 -7.87 -15.30 16.95
N MET A 198 -9.03 -14.77 17.33
CA MET A 198 -9.99 -14.22 16.37
C MET A 198 -9.42 -12.94 15.77
N ASN A 199 -9.65 -12.70 14.48
CA ASN A 199 -9.25 -11.44 13.86
C ASN A 199 -10.19 -10.33 14.34
N GLU A 200 -9.65 -9.32 15.04
CA GLU A 200 -10.43 -8.28 15.73
C GLU A 200 -10.92 -7.15 14.80
N GLY A 201 -10.44 -7.09 13.55
CA GLY A 201 -10.87 -6.10 12.57
C GLY A 201 -12.37 -6.19 12.27
N ARG A 202 -13.11 -5.07 12.39
CA ARG A 202 -14.56 -4.99 12.06
C ARG A 202 -14.88 -5.50 10.66
N GLN A 203 -13.92 -5.49 9.74
CA GLN A 203 -14.03 -5.97 8.38
C GLN A 203 -14.17 -7.49 8.25
N LEU A 204 -13.61 -8.27 9.18
CA LEU A 204 -13.59 -9.74 9.15
C LEU A 204 -14.56 -10.41 10.13
N LYS A 205 -15.18 -9.62 11.02
CA LYS A 205 -16.22 -10.09 11.95
C LYS A 205 -17.56 -10.24 11.24
N ASN A 206 -17.71 -11.32 10.47
CA ASN A 206 -18.85 -11.58 9.60
C ASN A 206 -19.68 -12.79 10.06
N VAL A 207 -20.94 -12.82 9.63
CA VAL A 207 -21.90 -13.93 9.75
C VAL A 207 -22.38 -14.31 8.35
N ALA A 208 -22.52 -15.60 8.08
CA ALA A 208 -22.89 -16.13 6.78
C ALA A 208 -24.17 -16.92 6.97
N SER A 209 -25.18 -16.66 6.14
CA SER A 209 -26.42 -17.42 6.07
C SER A 209 -26.62 -17.89 4.63
N TRP A 210 -26.89 -19.17 4.41
CA TRP A 210 -26.95 -19.72 3.06
C TRP A 210 -27.97 -20.85 2.90
N GLY A 211 -28.37 -21.06 1.65
CA GLY A 211 -29.28 -22.13 1.24
C GLY A 211 -29.01 -22.57 -0.19
N TYR A 212 -29.75 -23.59 -0.62
CA TYR A 212 -29.63 -24.19 -1.95
C TYR A 212 -30.89 -23.93 -2.76
N TRP A 213 -30.70 -23.41 -3.97
CA TRP A 213 -31.78 -23.07 -4.88
C TRP A 213 -31.83 -24.04 -6.06
N GLU A 214 -33.02 -24.41 -6.48
CA GLU A 214 -33.28 -25.17 -7.71
C GLU A 214 -33.84 -24.24 -8.78
N ASN A 215 -33.56 -24.55 -10.05
CA ASN A 215 -34.02 -23.79 -11.21
C ASN A 215 -33.55 -22.32 -11.26
N ALA A 216 -32.39 -22.03 -10.67
CA ALA A 216 -31.74 -20.72 -10.82
C ALA A 216 -31.21 -20.53 -12.25
N ALA A 217 -31.29 -19.31 -12.77
CA ALA A 217 -30.76 -18.99 -14.10
C ALA A 217 -29.23 -19.05 -14.12
N HIS A 218 -28.65 -19.26 -15.30
CA HIS A 218 -27.20 -19.20 -15.47
C HIS A 218 -26.72 -17.75 -15.57
N TYR A 219 -25.72 -17.40 -14.76
CA TYR A 219 -25.01 -16.14 -14.92
C TYR A 219 -24.36 -16.07 -16.32
N ALA A 220 -24.45 -14.90 -16.95
CA ALA A 220 -23.84 -14.58 -18.25
C ALA A 220 -24.20 -15.58 -19.38
N THR A 221 -25.47 -15.99 -19.44
CA THR A 221 -26.02 -16.89 -20.48
C THR A 221 -25.66 -16.39 -21.89
N GLY A 222 -25.16 -17.27 -22.75
CA GLY A 222 -24.78 -16.93 -24.12
C GLY A 222 -23.39 -16.29 -24.27
N THR A 223 -22.59 -16.21 -23.20
CA THR A 223 -21.21 -15.71 -23.22
C THR A 223 -20.20 -16.84 -22.95
N PRO A 224 -18.89 -16.65 -23.23
CA PRO A 224 -17.85 -17.65 -22.90
C PRO A 224 -17.74 -18.00 -21.41
N ILE A 225 -18.28 -17.14 -20.53
CA ILE A 225 -18.22 -17.27 -19.06
C ILE A 225 -19.54 -17.76 -18.47
N GLU A 226 -20.42 -18.34 -19.29
CA GLU A 226 -21.72 -18.83 -18.84
C GLU A 226 -21.61 -19.81 -17.67
N GLY A 227 -22.38 -19.53 -16.61
CA GLY A 227 -22.50 -20.37 -15.43
C GLY A 227 -21.22 -20.47 -14.60
N THR A 228 -20.32 -19.47 -14.67
CA THR A 228 -19.30 -19.28 -13.64
C THR A 228 -19.92 -18.77 -12.33
N PRO A 229 -19.28 -19.00 -11.18
CA PRO A 229 -19.64 -18.35 -9.93
C PRO A 229 -19.68 -16.82 -10.06
N TYR A 230 -20.63 -16.22 -9.34
CA TYR A 230 -20.85 -14.78 -9.29
C TYR A 230 -20.92 -14.31 -7.83
N PHE A 231 -20.23 -13.21 -7.54
CA PHE A 231 -20.12 -12.63 -6.21
C PHE A 231 -20.54 -11.16 -6.28
N GLU A 232 -21.48 -10.75 -5.43
CA GLU A 232 -22.08 -9.41 -5.50
C GLU A 232 -22.12 -8.74 -4.14
N CYS A 233 -21.66 -7.48 -4.04
CA CYS A 233 -21.79 -6.70 -2.83
C CYS A 233 -23.26 -6.39 -2.50
N LEU A 234 -23.61 -6.34 -1.22
CA LEU A 234 -24.93 -5.89 -0.77
C LEU A 234 -25.07 -4.39 -1.05
N GLY A 235 -26.27 -3.95 -1.47
CA GLY A 235 -26.53 -2.52 -1.74
C GLY A 235 -26.38 -1.57 -0.55
N ASP A 236 -26.32 -2.10 0.69
CA ASP A 236 -26.07 -1.33 1.91
C ASP A 236 -24.59 -1.35 2.35
N ALA A 237 -23.69 -1.84 1.49
CA ALA A 237 -22.25 -1.99 1.75
C ALA A 237 -21.88 -2.89 2.95
N SER A 238 -22.86 -3.55 3.59
CA SER A 238 -22.64 -4.27 4.84
C SER A 238 -22.00 -5.66 4.67
N GLY A 239 -21.83 -6.10 3.42
CA GLY A 239 -21.36 -7.43 3.07
C GLY A 239 -21.58 -7.75 1.60
N TRP A 240 -21.75 -9.03 1.30
CA TRP A 240 -21.79 -9.56 -0.07
C TRP A 240 -22.51 -10.91 -0.14
N VAL A 241 -22.78 -11.39 -1.35
CA VAL A 241 -23.52 -12.63 -1.61
C VAL A 241 -22.75 -13.48 -2.62
N TRP A 242 -22.60 -14.78 -2.36
CA TRP A 242 -22.13 -15.74 -3.37
C TRP A 242 -23.29 -16.39 -4.12
N PHE A 243 -23.03 -16.71 -5.38
CA PHE A 243 -23.87 -17.54 -6.24
C PHE A 243 -22.98 -18.59 -6.91
N ILE A 244 -23.08 -19.85 -6.48
CA ILE A 244 -22.19 -20.94 -6.91
C ILE A 244 -23.04 -22.09 -7.49
N PRO A 245 -23.08 -22.28 -8.82
CA PRO A 245 -23.80 -23.38 -9.44
C PRO A 245 -23.06 -24.71 -9.23
N LEU A 246 -23.80 -25.76 -8.90
CA LEU A 246 -23.30 -27.11 -8.63
C LEU A 246 -23.73 -28.10 -9.73
N HIS A 247 -23.06 -29.25 -9.80
CA HIS A 247 -23.31 -30.25 -10.84
C HIS A 247 -24.67 -30.96 -10.72
N ASN A 248 -25.28 -30.97 -9.53
CA ASN A 248 -26.54 -31.66 -9.24
C ASN A 248 -27.79 -30.80 -9.52
N GLY A 249 -27.66 -29.74 -10.31
CA GLY A 249 -28.76 -28.83 -10.66
C GLY A 249 -29.15 -27.82 -9.57
N LYS A 250 -28.46 -27.83 -8.42
CA LYS A 250 -28.64 -26.83 -7.35
C LYS A 250 -27.62 -25.69 -7.47
N THR A 251 -27.99 -24.53 -6.94
CA THR A 251 -27.09 -23.39 -6.76
C THR A 251 -26.98 -23.07 -5.28
N SER A 252 -25.75 -23.05 -4.78
CA SER A 252 -25.45 -22.56 -3.43
C SER A 252 -25.45 -21.04 -3.42
N VAL A 253 -26.27 -20.45 -2.56
CA VAL A 253 -26.39 -19.00 -2.42
C VAL A 253 -26.29 -18.62 -0.96
N GLY A 254 -25.32 -17.77 -0.62
CA GLY A 254 -25.09 -17.34 0.74
C GLY A 254 -24.83 -15.86 0.86
N VAL A 255 -25.42 -15.27 1.89
CA VAL A 255 -25.28 -13.88 2.28
C VAL A 255 -24.25 -13.82 3.40
N VAL A 256 -23.17 -13.07 3.19
CA VAL A 256 -22.14 -12.76 4.18
C VAL A 256 -22.30 -11.30 4.57
N ARG A 257 -22.42 -11.03 5.87
CA ARG A 257 -22.66 -9.68 6.39
C ARG A 257 -21.85 -9.46 7.65
N ASN A 258 -21.45 -8.22 7.92
CA ASN A 258 -20.90 -7.88 9.23
C ASN A 258 -21.87 -8.33 10.36
N GLN A 259 -21.33 -8.97 11.39
CA GLN A 259 -22.13 -9.62 12.44
C GLN A 259 -22.97 -8.62 13.26
N ASP A 260 -22.42 -7.45 13.59
CA ASP A 260 -23.10 -6.43 14.39
C ASP A 260 -24.23 -5.77 13.58
N VAL A 261 -23.97 -5.50 12.29
CA VAL A 261 -25.01 -5.03 11.35
C VAL A 261 -26.10 -6.08 11.18
N SER A 262 -25.74 -7.35 10.94
CA SER A 262 -26.71 -8.43 10.81
C SER A 262 -27.62 -8.57 12.04
N THR A 263 -27.04 -8.49 13.23
CA THR A 263 -27.78 -8.59 14.50
C THR A 263 -28.74 -7.42 14.67
N THR A 264 -28.28 -6.21 14.35
CA THR A 264 -29.07 -4.98 14.47
C THR A 264 -30.21 -4.95 13.44
N THR A 265 -29.93 -5.25 12.17
CA THR A 265 -30.92 -5.30 11.10
C THR A 265 -31.98 -6.36 11.37
N LYS A 266 -31.59 -7.56 11.84
CA LYS A 266 -32.55 -8.61 12.21
C LYS A 266 -33.52 -8.14 13.29
N ARG A 267 -33.00 -7.47 14.33
CA ARG A 267 -33.80 -6.94 15.43
C ARG A 267 -34.75 -5.83 14.96
N ASN A 268 -34.24 -4.87 14.18
CA ASN A 268 -35.01 -3.71 13.73
C ASN A 268 -36.15 -4.08 12.79
N LEU A 269 -35.96 -5.08 11.93
CA LEU A 269 -36.97 -5.55 10.99
C LEU A 269 -37.90 -6.62 11.58
N GLY A 270 -37.64 -7.12 12.79
CA GLY A 270 -38.41 -8.20 13.41
C GLY A 270 -38.36 -9.51 12.62
N LEU A 271 -37.28 -9.76 11.87
CA LEU A 271 -37.13 -10.94 11.01
C LEU A 271 -36.39 -12.07 11.72
N ASP A 272 -36.60 -13.31 11.26
CA ASP A 272 -35.72 -14.42 11.58
C ASP A 272 -34.55 -14.51 10.58
N THR A 273 -33.66 -15.50 10.74
CA THR A 273 -32.49 -15.66 9.87
C THR A 273 -32.90 -15.87 8.40
N LYS A 274 -33.99 -16.61 8.15
CA LYS A 274 -34.49 -16.86 6.79
C LYS A 274 -35.08 -15.59 6.17
N GLY A 275 -35.84 -14.81 6.93
CA GLY A 275 -36.38 -13.53 6.51
C GLY A 275 -35.26 -12.54 6.15
N LEU A 276 -34.26 -12.37 7.02
CA LEU A 276 -33.13 -11.49 6.73
C LEU A 276 -32.31 -11.96 5.51
N TYR A 277 -32.12 -13.26 5.34
CA TYR A 277 -31.46 -13.84 4.16
C TYR A 277 -32.20 -13.47 2.87
N LEU A 278 -33.53 -13.65 2.83
CA LEU A 278 -34.34 -13.32 1.65
C LEU A 278 -34.39 -11.82 1.38
N GLU A 279 -34.50 -10.97 2.41
CA GLU A 279 -34.44 -9.52 2.24
C GLU A 279 -33.07 -9.05 1.72
N SER A 280 -31.98 -9.67 2.17
CA SER A 280 -30.63 -9.32 1.70
C SER A 280 -30.43 -9.66 0.22
N ILE A 281 -31.02 -10.76 -0.28
CA ILE A 281 -30.95 -11.11 -1.71
C ILE A 281 -31.63 -10.05 -2.58
N LYS A 282 -32.69 -9.39 -2.10
CA LYS A 282 -33.36 -8.33 -2.86
C LYS A 282 -32.48 -7.11 -3.09
N THR A 283 -31.44 -6.91 -2.29
CA THR A 283 -30.50 -5.78 -2.43
C THR A 283 -29.31 -6.09 -3.34
N THR A 284 -29.32 -7.25 -4.01
CA THR A 284 -28.32 -7.67 -5.01
C THR A 284 -29.01 -7.85 -6.36
N PRO A 285 -29.10 -6.82 -7.22
CA PRO A 285 -29.92 -6.85 -8.43
C PRO A 285 -29.62 -8.05 -9.34
N GLN A 286 -28.35 -8.35 -9.57
CA GLN A 286 -27.98 -9.41 -10.50
C GLN A 286 -28.33 -10.80 -9.94
N ILE A 287 -28.00 -11.08 -8.67
CA ILE A 287 -28.34 -12.36 -8.03
C ILE A 287 -29.85 -12.50 -7.82
N HIS A 288 -30.55 -11.42 -7.48
CA HIS A 288 -32.02 -11.41 -7.37
C HIS A 288 -32.67 -11.85 -8.68
N ASP A 289 -32.21 -11.30 -9.80
CA ASP A 289 -32.73 -11.64 -11.13
C ASP A 289 -32.44 -13.10 -11.49
N LEU A 290 -31.25 -13.61 -11.17
CA LEU A 290 -30.89 -15.02 -11.35
C LEU A 290 -31.78 -15.97 -10.55
N LEU A 291 -32.32 -15.51 -9.42
CA LEU A 291 -33.18 -16.29 -8.52
C LEU A 291 -34.68 -16.05 -8.73
N SER A 292 -35.07 -15.12 -9.62
CA SER A 292 -36.48 -14.70 -9.83
C SER A 292 -37.45 -15.84 -10.15
N LYS A 293 -36.97 -16.91 -10.79
CA LYS A 293 -37.74 -18.13 -11.11
C LYS A 293 -37.28 -19.36 -10.32
N ALA A 294 -36.30 -19.19 -9.44
CA ALA A 294 -35.71 -20.26 -8.65
C ALA A 294 -36.57 -20.55 -7.41
N THR A 295 -36.44 -21.77 -6.87
CA THR A 295 -37.08 -22.15 -5.61
C THR A 295 -36.02 -22.52 -4.58
N LEU A 296 -36.10 -21.96 -3.38
CA LEU A 296 -35.25 -22.34 -2.27
C LEU A 296 -35.61 -23.78 -1.84
N ALA A 297 -34.70 -24.72 -2.10
CA ALA A 297 -34.87 -26.16 -1.93
C ALA A 297 -34.28 -26.70 -0.62
N SER A 298 -33.76 -25.83 0.26
CA SER A 298 -33.22 -26.22 1.56
C SER A 298 -33.63 -25.25 2.67
N ASP A 299 -33.46 -25.69 3.92
CA ASP A 299 -33.41 -24.78 5.05
C ASP A 299 -32.17 -23.87 4.97
N ILE A 300 -32.25 -22.72 5.65
CA ILE A 300 -31.14 -21.78 5.76
C ILE A 300 -30.20 -22.24 6.87
N LYS A 301 -28.93 -22.40 6.52
CA LYS A 301 -27.83 -22.68 7.44
C LYS A 301 -27.10 -21.37 7.76
N SER A 302 -26.42 -21.34 8.90
CA SER A 302 -25.64 -20.17 9.30
C SER A 302 -24.33 -20.57 9.98
N ALA A 303 -23.32 -19.72 9.84
CA ALA A 303 -22.07 -19.77 10.59
C ALA A 303 -21.68 -18.34 11.01
N SER A 304 -20.80 -18.23 12.00
CA SER A 304 -20.09 -17.01 12.42
C SER A 304 -18.71 -17.42 12.94
N ASP A 305 -17.90 -16.46 13.40
CA ASP A 305 -16.68 -16.69 14.21
C ASP A 305 -15.71 -17.68 13.55
N TRP A 306 -15.50 -17.49 12.25
CA TRP A 306 -14.59 -18.31 11.44
C TRP A 306 -13.26 -17.63 11.14
N SER A 307 -13.18 -16.30 11.28
CA SER A 307 -11.99 -15.55 10.89
C SER A 307 -10.99 -15.54 12.06
N TYR A 308 -9.99 -16.42 12.01
CA TYR A 308 -9.00 -16.58 13.06
C TYR A 308 -7.65 -17.08 12.52
N SER A 309 -6.60 -16.85 13.32
CA SER A 309 -5.26 -17.38 13.10
C SER A 309 -4.64 -17.82 14.43
N ALA A 310 -3.47 -18.45 14.34
CA ALA A 310 -2.66 -18.79 15.49
C ALA A 310 -1.21 -18.29 15.27
N PRO A 311 -0.46 -17.95 16.35
CA PRO A 311 0.95 -17.59 16.24
C PRO A 311 1.83 -18.78 15.86
N ALA A 312 1.35 -20.00 16.09
CA ALA A 312 2.03 -21.23 15.70
C ALA A 312 1.03 -22.28 15.18
N TYR A 313 1.43 -23.00 14.13
CA TYR A 313 0.65 -24.07 13.49
C TYR A 313 1.29 -25.45 13.70
N SER A 314 2.22 -25.55 14.65
CA SER A 314 2.87 -26.80 15.01
C SER A 314 3.23 -26.78 16.50
N SER A 315 3.66 -27.95 16.95
CA SER A 315 4.25 -28.21 18.25
C SER A 315 5.16 -29.44 18.08
N PRO A 316 6.11 -29.76 19.00
CA PRO A 316 6.92 -30.96 18.86
C PRO A 316 6.07 -32.21 18.56
N PHE A 317 6.40 -32.88 17.45
CA PHE A 317 5.71 -34.08 16.95
C PHE A 317 4.22 -33.88 16.58
N CYS A 318 3.79 -32.62 16.39
CA CYS A 318 2.44 -32.24 16.03
C CYS A 318 2.41 -31.19 14.90
N ARG A 319 1.51 -31.36 13.93
CA ARG A 319 1.24 -30.38 12.86
C ARG A 319 -0.25 -30.04 12.82
N ILE A 320 -0.59 -28.78 12.60
CA ILE A 320 -1.98 -28.27 12.59
C ILE A 320 -2.31 -27.81 11.16
N ALA A 321 -3.31 -28.42 10.53
CA ALA A 321 -3.61 -28.21 9.12
C ALA A 321 -5.08 -27.84 8.87
N GLY A 322 -5.29 -26.98 7.87
CA GLY A 322 -6.59 -26.43 7.48
C GLY A 322 -7.24 -25.58 8.57
N ASP A 323 -8.58 -25.60 8.60
CA ASP A 323 -9.40 -24.81 9.54
C ASP A 323 -9.12 -25.09 11.03
N ALA A 324 -8.35 -26.14 11.35
CA ALA A 324 -7.86 -26.39 12.71
C ALA A 324 -6.97 -25.24 13.18
N GLY A 325 -6.11 -24.73 12.29
CA GLY A 325 -5.18 -23.65 12.57
C GLY A 325 -5.77 -22.26 12.27
N CYS A 326 -6.16 -22.02 11.03
CA CYS A 326 -6.59 -20.68 10.58
C CYS A 326 -7.68 -20.73 9.50
N PHE A 327 -8.46 -19.65 9.42
CA PHE A 327 -9.41 -19.38 8.34
C PHE A 327 -9.67 -17.86 8.25
N ILE A 328 -9.99 -17.38 7.04
CA ILE A 328 -10.09 -15.93 6.75
C ILE A 328 -11.55 -15.54 6.49
N ASP A 329 -12.01 -15.66 5.25
CA ASP A 329 -13.34 -15.30 4.78
C ASP A 329 -13.63 -16.07 3.48
N PRO A 330 -14.89 -16.42 3.18
CA PRO A 330 -15.20 -17.18 1.97
C PRO A 330 -15.05 -16.41 0.64
N PHE A 331 -14.82 -15.09 0.64
CA PHE A 331 -14.91 -14.23 -0.56
C PHE A 331 -14.13 -14.75 -1.79
N PHE A 332 -12.89 -15.21 -1.62
CA PHE A 332 -12.07 -15.74 -2.72
C PHE A 332 -11.91 -17.26 -2.72
N SER A 333 -12.75 -18.00 -1.98
CA SER A 333 -12.75 -19.47 -2.01
C SER A 333 -11.41 -20.15 -1.61
N SER A 334 -10.63 -19.53 -0.72
CA SER A 334 -9.26 -19.99 -0.38
C SER A 334 -9.20 -21.16 0.59
N GLY A 335 -10.27 -21.45 1.34
CA GLY A 335 -10.22 -22.39 2.48
C GLY A 335 -9.73 -23.80 2.13
N VAL A 336 -10.25 -24.41 1.05
CA VAL A 336 -9.82 -25.78 0.65
C VAL A 336 -8.39 -25.79 0.12
N HIS A 337 -7.94 -24.70 -0.52
CA HIS A 337 -6.55 -24.56 -0.95
C HIS A 337 -5.61 -24.51 0.25
N LEU A 338 -5.90 -23.65 1.24
CA LEU A 338 -5.13 -23.58 2.48
C LEU A 338 -5.12 -24.93 3.22
N ALA A 339 -6.24 -25.66 3.20
CA ALA A 339 -6.34 -27.00 3.78
C ALA A 339 -5.41 -28.02 3.10
N LEU A 340 -5.41 -28.11 1.76
CA LEU A 340 -4.51 -29.05 1.06
C LEU A 340 -3.04 -28.64 1.17
N ALA A 341 -2.74 -27.34 1.06
CA ALA A 341 -1.37 -26.82 1.15
C ALA A 341 -0.76 -27.06 2.55
N SER A 342 -1.52 -26.78 3.62
CA SER A 342 -1.08 -27.09 4.99
C SER A 342 -1.02 -28.60 5.25
N GLY A 343 -1.94 -29.39 4.67
CA GLY A 343 -1.88 -30.86 4.73
C GLY A 343 -0.62 -31.45 4.05
N LEU A 344 -0.21 -30.87 2.91
CA LEU A 344 1.05 -31.20 2.23
C LEU A 344 2.25 -30.84 3.10
N SER A 345 2.28 -29.61 3.61
CA SER A 345 3.34 -29.12 4.50
C SER A 345 3.50 -30.02 5.74
N ALA A 346 2.39 -30.47 6.33
CA ALA A 346 2.41 -31.42 7.44
C ALA A 346 3.07 -32.75 7.05
N ALA A 347 2.68 -33.32 5.90
CA ALA A 347 3.26 -34.58 5.43
C ALA A 347 4.76 -34.46 5.13
N VAL A 348 5.17 -33.40 4.41
CA VAL A 348 6.57 -33.10 4.06
C VAL A 348 7.43 -32.97 5.31
N THR A 349 7.01 -32.16 6.27
CA THR A 349 7.82 -31.87 7.47
C THR A 349 7.88 -33.06 8.43
N ILE A 350 6.83 -33.89 8.51
CA ILE A 350 6.87 -35.14 9.26
C ILE A 350 7.85 -36.12 8.60
N CYS A 351 7.79 -36.30 7.27
CA CYS A 351 8.74 -37.17 6.57
C CYS A 351 10.18 -36.69 6.74
N ALA A 352 10.41 -35.36 6.70
CA ALA A 352 11.73 -34.78 6.90
C ALA A 352 12.32 -35.12 8.28
N SER A 353 11.50 -35.00 9.32
CA SER A 353 11.91 -35.31 10.69
C SER A 353 12.14 -36.81 10.88
N MET A 354 11.21 -37.66 10.41
CA MET A 354 11.33 -39.12 10.49
C MET A 354 12.57 -39.66 9.73
N ASN A 355 12.94 -39.01 8.63
CA ASN A 355 14.09 -39.38 7.81
C ASN A 355 15.41 -38.71 8.27
N ASN A 356 15.41 -38.00 9.41
CA ASN A 356 16.55 -37.26 9.95
C ASN A 356 17.18 -36.26 8.96
N GLN A 357 16.35 -35.66 8.09
CA GLN A 357 16.81 -34.65 7.13
C GLN A 357 16.98 -33.27 7.78
N CYS A 358 16.20 -33.00 8.84
CA CYS A 358 16.34 -31.85 9.71
C CYS A 358 15.90 -32.22 11.14
N THR A 359 16.08 -31.31 12.10
CA THR A 359 15.60 -31.52 13.47
C THR A 359 14.07 -31.39 13.54
N GLU A 360 13.44 -32.01 14.55
CA GLU A 360 11.99 -31.91 14.74
C GLU A 360 11.52 -30.45 14.90
N LEU A 361 12.29 -29.62 15.61
CA LEU A 361 11.96 -28.20 15.78
C LEU A 361 12.13 -27.43 14.47
N ALA A 362 13.14 -27.73 13.65
CA ALA A 362 13.31 -27.12 12.33
C ALA A 362 12.13 -27.49 11.42
N ALA A 363 11.70 -28.74 11.41
CA ALA A 363 10.53 -29.19 10.66
C ALA A 363 9.23 -28.53 11.14
N ALA A 364 9.05 -28.37 12.46
CA ALA A 364 7.90 -27.69 13.06
C ALA A 364 7.88 -26.18 12.73
N SER A 365 9.05 -25.52 12.82
CA SER A 365 9.25 -24.13 12.38
C SER A 365 8.89 -23.96 10.92
N TRP A 366 9.44 -24.79 10.03
CA TRP A 366 9.17 -24.76 8.59
C TRP A 366 7.67 -24.86 8.29
N HIS A 367 6.97 -25.82 8.92
CA HIS A 367 5.52 -25.96 8.78
C HIS A 367 4.78 -24.71 9.23
N THR A 368 5.12 -24.19 10.41
CA THR A 368 4.50 -22.99 10.98
C THR A 368 4.64 -21.79 10.06
N LYS A 369 5.85 -21.54 9.57
CA LYS A 369 6.16 -20.46 8.62
C LYS A 369 5.37 -20.65 7.33
N LYS A 370 5.39 -21.84 6.72
CA LYS A 370 4.65 -22.09 5.47
C LYS A 370 3.14 -21.87 5.60
N VAL A 371 2.53 -22.33 6.70
CA VAL A 371 1.09 -22.12 6.95
C VAL A 371 0.79 -20.64 7.22
N ALA A 372 1.63 -19.96 8.00
CA ALA A 372 1.47 -18.54 8.31
C ALA A 372 1.54 -17.68 7.04
N GLU A 373 2.53 -17.91 6.19
CA GLU A 373 2.69 -17.18 4.93
C GLU A 373 1.48 -17.35 4.01
N GLY A 374 1.03 -18.61 3.82
CA GLY A 374 -0.15 -18.93 3.00
C GLY A 374 -1.41 -18.20 3.48
N TYR A 375 -1.62 -18.17 4.79
CA TYR A 375 -2.72 -17.44 5.41
C TYR A 375 -2.60 -15.92 5.20
N THR A 376 -1.44 -15.32 5.46
CA THR A 376 -1.23 -13.86 5.39
C THR A 376 -1.53 -13.32 4.00
N ARG A 377 -1.15 -14.01 2.92
CA ARG A 377 -1.41 -13.55 1.54
C ARG A 377 -2.90 -13.42 1.24
N PHE A 378 -3.68 -14.46 1.56
CA PHE A 378 -5.12 -14.42 1.35
C PHE A 378 -5.81 -13.43 2.30
N LEU A 379 -5.28 -13.25 3.51
CA LEU A 379 -5.80 -12.26 4.45
C LEU A 379 -5.72 -10.85 3.88
N LEU A 380 -4.59 -10.50 3.24
CA LEU A 380 -4.40 -9.20 2.60
C LEU A 380 -5.41 -8.97 1.48
N VAL A 381 -5.52 -9.92 0.56
CA VAL A 381 -6.38 -9.76 -0.63
C VAL A 381 -7.86 -9.74 -0.26
N VAL A 382 -8.28 -10.61 0.67
CA VAL A 382 -9.64 -10.56 1.21
C VAL A 382 -9.88 -9.22 1.90
N SER A 383 -8.97 -8.76 2.76
CA SER A 383 -9.15 -7.51 3.51
C SER A 383 -9.29 -6.30 2.58
N SER A 384 -8.50 -6.24 1.51
CA SER A 384 -8.59 -5.17 0.50
C SER A 384 -9.93 -5.19 -0.24
N ALA A 385 -10.40 -6.37 -0.65
CA ALA A 385 -11.71 -6.49 -1.31
C ALA A 385 -12.88 -6.13 -0.38
N LEU A 386 -12.83 -6.57 0.88
CA LEU A 386 -13.85 -6.21 1.88
C LEU A 386 -13.82 -4.72 2.23
N LYS A 387 -12.64 -4.08 2.22
CA LYS A 387 -12.51 -2.62 2.37
C LYS A 387 -13.17 -1.90 1.20
N GLN A 388 -12.92 -2.32 -0.04
CA GLN A 388 -13.59 -1.76 -1.22
C GLN A 388 -15.11 -1.91 -1.15
N ILE A 389 -15.62 -3.10 -0.77
CA ILE A 389 -17.08 -3.32 -0.64
C ILE A 389 -17.69 -2.32 0.34
N ARG A 390 -17.02 -2.04 1.45
CA ARG A 390 -17.52 -1.09 2.46
C ARG A 390 -17.43 0.36 2.00
N ALA A 391 -16.41 0.68 1.20
CA ALA A 391 -16.17 2.01 0.65
C ALA A 391 -17.03 2.32 -0.59
N GLN A 392 -17.70 1.31 -1.17
CA GLN A 392 -18.55 1.42 -2.36
C GLN A 392 -17.82 2.07 -3.54
N ASP A 393 -18.17 3.33 -3.85
CA ASP A 393 -17.65 4.09 -4.99
C ASP A 393 -16.41 4.90 -4.65
N GLU A 394 -16.01 4.95 -3.38
CA GLU A 394 -14.70 5.49 -3.02
C GLU A 394 -13.61 4.55 -3.56
N PRO A 395 -12.68 5.07 -4.38
CA PRO A 395 -11.61 4.27 -4.97
C PRO A 395 -10.66 3.78 -3.87
N VAL A 396 -10.84 2.54 -3.44
CA VAL A 396 -9.90 1.81 -2.57
C VAL A 396 -9.00 0.91 -3.43
N LEU A 397 -9.49 0.41 -4.57
CA LEU A 397 -8.79 -0.51 -5.47
C LEU A 397 -8.59 0.05 -6.88
N THR A 398 -9.30 1.10 -7.28
CA THR A 398 -9.23 1.71 -8.62
C THR A 398 -8.48 3.04 -8.59
N ASP A 399 -7.74 3.35 -9.65
CA ASP A 399 -7.30 4.73 -9.90
C ASP A 399 -8.53 5.61 -10.27
N PHE A 400 -8.46 6.91 -9.99
CA PHE A 400 -9.60 7.85 -10.18
C PHE A 400 -10.14 7.94 -11.62
N ASP A 401 -9.40 7.45 -12.61
CA ASP A 401 -9.74 7.54 -14.03
C ASP A 401 -10.31 6.22 -14.60
N GLU A 402 -10.47 5.18 -13.78
CA GLU A 402 -10.87 3.84 -14.23
C GLU A 402 -12.39 3.59 -14.15
N LYS A 403 -12.96 3.15 -15.28
CA LYS A 403 -14.38 2.79 -15.39
C LYS A 403 -14.69 1.34 -14.95
N SER A 404 -13.68 0.58 -14.49
CA SER A 404 -13.79 -0.85 -14.15
C SER A 404 -12.67 -1.28 -13.20
N PHE A 405 -12.91 -2.31 -12.37
CA PHE A 405 -11.89 -2.90 -11.49
C PHE A 405 -10.87 -3.81 -12.21
N ASP A 406 -10.86 -3.90 -13.54
CA ASP A 406 -10.11 -4.93 -14.28
C ASP A 406 -8.59 -4.84 -14.12
N ARG A 407 -8.02 -3.64 -14.01
CA ARG A 407 -6.58 -3.45 -13.75
C ARG A 407 -6.23 -3.79 -12.30
N ALA A 408 -7.01 -3.31 -11.34
CA ALA A 408 -6.90 -3.71 -9.93
C ALA A 408 -6.97 -5.24 -9.77
N PHE A 409 -7.92 -5.89 -10.43
CA PHE A 409 -8.03 -7.34 -10.46
C PHE A 409 -6.89 -8.01 -11.22
N ALA A 410 -6.28 -7.39 -12.24
CA ALA A 410 -5.05 -7.92 -12.84
C ALA A 410 -3.90 -8.03 -11.82
N HIS A 411 -3.86 -7.15 -10.81
CA HIS A 411 -2.89 -7.18 -9.71
C HIS A 411 -3.26 -8.19 -8.61
N PHE A 412 -4.55 -8.46 -8.36
CA PHE A 412 -4.99 -9.49 -7.40
C PHE A 412 -5.14 -10.89 -7.99
N ARG A 413 -5.26 -11.01 -9.33
CA ARG A 413 -5.46 -12.26 -10.07
C ARG A 413 -4.48 -13.34 -9.62
N PRO A 414 -3.17 -13.06 -9.48
CA PRO A 414 -2.23 -14.05 -8.98
C PRO A 414 -2.62 -14.63 -7.62
N VAL A 415 -2.91 -13.79 -6.61
CA VAL A 415 -3.27 -14.28 -5.27
C VAL A 415 -4.63 -14.99 -5.25
N ILE A 416 -5.64 -14.50 -5.97
CA ILE A 416 -6.98 -15.12 -6.05
C ILE A 416 -6.91 -16.46 -6.82
N GLN A 417 -5.94 -16.61 -7.72
CA GLN A 417 -5.62 -17.86 -8.38
C GLN A 417 -4.69 -18.76 -7.54
N GLY A 418 -4.21 -18.26 -6.38
CA GLY A 418 -3.34 -18.96 -5.42
C GLY A 418 -1.84 -18.91 -5.74
N ARG A 419 -1.31 -17.75 -6.18
CA ARG A 419 -0.03 -17.69 -6.93
C ARG A 419 1.20 -16.98 -6.29
N THR A 420 1.30 -16.57 -5.01
CA THR A 420 2.41 -15.65 -4.61
C THR A 420 2.87 -15.68 -3.12
N ASP A 421 4.15 -15.36 -2.77
CA ASP A 421 4.82 -15.53 -1.44
C ASP A 421 5.33 -14.24 -0.73
N VAL A 422 5.16 -14.08 0.61
CA VAL A 422 5.62 -12.90 1.42
C VAL A 422 6.26 -13.35 2.75
N THR A 423 7.39 -12.74 3.14
CA THR A 423 8.08 -12.95 4.43
C THR A 423 7.70 -11.92 5.51
N GLY A 424 7.42 -12.36 6.75
CA GLY A 424 7.39 -11.51 7.96
C GLY A 424 6.01 -11.22 8.59
N GLN A 425 5.98 -11.00 9.92
CA GLN A 425 4.78 -10.76 10.73
C GLN A 425 4.20 -9.35 10.52
N LEU A 426 2.87 -9.23 10.66
CA LEU A 426 2.15 -7.95 10.59
C LEU A 426 1.21 -7.79 11.79
N SER A 427 1.50 -6.82 12.64
CA SER A 427 0.58 -6.19 13.61
C SER A 427 -0.58 -5.46 12.90
N GLN A 428 -1.59 -4.98 13.65
CA GLN A 428 -2.77 -4.31 13.07
C GLN A 428 -2.40 -3.02 12.29
N ALA A 429 -1.36 -2.30 12.74
CA ALA A 429 -0.77 -1.15 12.03
C ALA A 429 0.05 -1.57 10.79
N GLU A 430 0.60 -2.78 10.83
CA GLU A 430 1.37 -3.38 9.75
C GLU A 430 0.46 -3.98 8.66
N ILE A 431 -0.75 -4.45 8.97
CA ILE A 431 -1.78 -4.79 7.97
C ILE A 431 -2.18 -3.55 7.17
N SER A 432 -2.28 -2.38 7.82
CA SER A 432 -2.52 -1.09 7.15
C SER A 432 -1.31 -0.68 6.28
N LYS A 433 -0.08 -0.77 6.82
CA LYS A 433 1.16 -0.56 6.04
C LYS A 433 1.38 -1.59 4.93
N THR A 434 0.79 -2.78 5.02
CA THR A 434 0.92 -3.85 4.00
C THR A 434 -0.04 -3.64 2.85
N VAL A 435 -1.20 -3.04 3.12
CA VAL A 435 -2.07 -2.49 2.08
C VAL A 435 -1.33 -1.38 1.33
N ASP A 436 -0.62 -0.48 2.02
CA ASP A 436 0.22 0.57 1.41
C ASP A 436 1.47 0.00 0.68
N PHE A 437 2.08 -1.06 1.21
CA PHE A 437 3.17 -1.81 0.59
C PHE A 437 2.73 -2.47 -0.72
N CYS A 438 1.51 -2.99 -0.80
CA CYS A 438 0.92 -3.51 -2.03
C CYS A 438 0.80 -2.40 -3.09
N PHE A 439 0.46 -1.16 -2.72
CA PHE A 439 0.40 -0.05 -3.67
C PHE A 439 1.77 0.41 -4.18
N ASN A 440 2.79 0.46 -3.31
CA ASN A 440 4.15 0.89 -3.69
C ASN A 440 4.94 -0.16 -4.49
N SER A 441 4.61 -1.44 -4.37
CA SER A 441 5.28 -2.54 -5.08
C SER A 441 5.01 -2.57 -6.60
N PHE A 442 4.07 -1.74 -7.09
CA PHE A 442 3.66 -1.66 -8.50
C PHE A 442 4.02 -0.35 -9.23
N ALA A 443 4.79 0.55 -8.60
CA ALA A 443 5.34 1.72 -9.30
C ALA A 443 6.34 1.29 -10.40
N PRO A 444 6.30 1.84 -11.63
CA PRO A 444 7.18 1.43 -12.74
C PRO A 444 8.67 1.67 -12.42
N VAL A 445 9.54 0.73 -12.84
CA VAL A 445 11.01 0.86 -12.71
C VAL A 445 11.58 1.23 -14.08
N PRO A 446 12.31 2.35 -14.23
CA PRO A 446 12.91 2.76 -15.50
C PRO A 446 13.91 1.72 -16.03
N LYS A 447 13.84 1.44 -17.35
CA LYS A 447 14.59 0.35 -18.00
C LYS A 447 16.12 0.49 -17.88
N GLY A 448 16.64 1.73 -17.89
CA GLY A 448 18.08 2.01 -17.82
C GLY A 448 18.72 1.74 -16.46
N GLU A 449 17.97 1.85 -15.36
CA GLU A 449 18.50 1.58 -14.01
C GLU A 449 18.54 0.09 -13.69
N LYS A 450 17.58 -0.68 -14.23
CA LYS A 450 17.57 -2.14 -14.20
C LYS A 450 18.80 -2.71 -14.91
N GLU A 451 19.16 -2.18 -16.09
CA GLU A 451 20.35 -2.60 -16.84
C GLU A 451 21.67 -2.27 -16.11
N ALA A 452 21.75 -1.14 -15.40
CA ALA A 452 22.94 -0.75 -14.65
C ALA A 452 23.21 -1.65 -13.42
N VAL A 453 22.17 -2.14 -12.75
CA VAL A 453 22.29 -3.12 -11.65
C VAL A 453 22.77 -4.47 -12.19
N MET A 454 22.27 -4.90 -13.34
CA MET A 454 22.66 -6.17 -13.99
C MET A 454 24.13 -6.19 -14.42
N VAL A 455 24.67 -5.07 -14.91
CA VAL A 455 26.09 -4.95 -15.30
C VAL A 455 27.01 -5.09 -14.08
N LYS A 456 26.72 -4.41 -12.97
CA LYS A 456 27.53 -4.51 -11.73
C LYS A 456 27.54 -5.94 -11.14
N MET A 457 26.46 -6.69 -11.30
CA MET A 457 26.36 -8.07 -10.85
C MET A 457 27.20 -9.06 -11.67
N GLN A 458 27.35 -8.79 -12.98
CA GLN A 458 28.26 -9.56 -13.85
C GLN A 458 29.72 -9.27 -13.51
N GLU A 459 30.06 -8.03 -13.17
CA GLU A 459 31.41 -7.62 -12.77
C GLU A 459 31.86 -8.24 -11.43
N LEU A 460 30.93 -8.49 -10.50
CA LEU A 460 31.19 -9.14 -9.20
C LEU A 460 31.14 -10.68 -9.25
N GLY A 461 30.86 -11.27 -10.41
CA GLY A 461 30.85 -12.73 -10.60
C GLY A 461 29.69 -13.47 -9.91
N ILE A 462 28.62 -12.75 -9.54
CA ILE A 462 27.45 -13.31 -8.84
C ILE A 462 26.46 -13.95 -9.84
N ALA A 463 26.55 -13.58 -11.12
CA ALA A 463 25.77 -14.16 -12.22
C ALA A 463 26.39 -15.43 -12.84
N ASP A 464 27.50 -15.94 -12.28
CA ASP A 464 28.19 -17.15 -12.76
C ASP A 464 27.59 -18.41 -12.10
N PRO A 465 27.02 -19.36 -12.87
CA PRO A 465 26.37 -20.57 -12.35
C PRO A 465 27.31 -21.54 -11.60
N ASP A 466 28.63 -21.33 -11.63
CA ASP A 466 29.64 -22.18 -10.98
C ASP A 466 30.32 -21.55 -9.75
N VAL A 467 29.79 -20.44 -9.22
CA VAL A 467 30.34 -19.79 -8.01
C VAL A 467 30.11 -20.63 -6.73
N SER A 468 31.08 -20.65 -5.81
CA SER A 468 30.99 -21.37 -4.53
C SER A 468 30.25 -20.56 -3.44
N ASP A 469 29.57 -21.22 -2.50
CA ASP A 469 28.78 -20.59 -1.41
C ASP A 469 29.53 -19.49 -0.64
N ASP A 470 30.81 -19.71 -0.32
CA ASP A 470 31.64 -18.71 0.39
C ASP A 470 32.01 -17.49 -0.45
N LYS A 471 32.04 -17.64 -1.78
CA LYS A 471 32.30 -16.54 -2.73
C LYS A 471 31.00 -15.80 -3.04
N TYR A 472 29.88 -16.52 -3.03
CA TYR A 472 28.52 -15.99 -3.12
C TYR A 472 28.13 -15.12 -1.91
N LYS A 473 28.29 -15.61 -0.67
CA LYS A 473 27.98 -14.84 0.55
C LYS A 473 28.80 -13.55 0.65
N ARG A 474 30.06 -13.61 0.24
CA ARG A 474 30.92 -12.43 0.14
C ARG A 474 30.47 -11.49 -0.98
N GLY A 475 30.14 -12.02 -2.16
CA GLY A 475 29.62 -11.23 -3.27
C GLY A 475 28.32 -10.49 -2.95
N VAL A 476 27.37 -11.11 -2.24
CA VAL A 476 26.10 -10.48 -1.83
C VAL A 476 26.33 -9.39 -0.77
N ALA A 477 27.16 -9.66 0.25
CA ALA A 477 27.52 -8.67 1.25
C ALA A 477 28.28 -7.47 0.64
N GLU A 478 29.11 -7.73 -0.38
CA GLU A 478 29.85 -6.72 -1.13
C GLU A 478 28.92 -5.95 -2.09
N LEU A 479 27.93 -6.61 -2.69
CA LEU A 479 26.87 -5.99 -3.52
C LEU A 479 26.05 -4.98 -2.70
N GLU A 480 25.61 -5.36 -1.49
CA GLU A 480 24.85 -4.49 -0.57
C GLU A 480 25.67 -3.26 -0.13
N SER A 481 27.00 -3.36 -0.14
CA SER A 481 27.92 -2.24 0.14
C SER A 481 28.24 -1.35 -1.08
N LEU A 482 28.03 -1.86 -2.31
CA LEU A 482 28.39 -1.20 -3.58
C LEU A 482 27.20 -0.62 -4.35
N LEU A 483 25.96 -0.99 -3.96
CA LEU A 483 24.73 -0.48 -4.54
C LEU A 483 24.30 0.82 -3.84
N SER A 484 23.85 1.80 -4.63
CA SER A 484 23.27 3.02 -4.05
C SER A 484 21.94 2.72 -3.35
N PRO A 485 21.45 3.57 -2.43
CA PRO A 485 20.15 3.38 -1.79
C PRO A 485 18.97 3.27 -2.77
N GLU A 486 19.09 3.85 -3.98
CA GLU A 486 18.10 3.72 -5.07
C GLU A 486 18.19 2.35 -5.75
N GLN A 487 19.39 1.85 -6.01
CA GLN A 487 19.62 0.50 -6.55
C GLN A 487 19.20 -0.59 -5.55
N MET A 488 19.40 -0.37 -4.25
CA MET A 488 18.87 -1.23 -3.18
C MET A 488 17.34 -1.16 -3.09
N ARG A 489 16.72 0.02 -3.27
CA ARG A 489 15.26 0.14 -3.37
C ARG A 489 14.70 -0.58 -4.60
N ILE A 490 15.41 -0.56 -5.73
CA ILE A 490 15.08 -1.36 -6.92
C ILE A 490 15.18 -2.86 -6.61
N VAL A 491 16.24 -3.31 -5.94
CA VAL A 491 16.36 -4.71 -5.48
C VAL A 491 15.21 -5.07 -4.53
N HIS A 492 14.83 -4.22 -3.57
CA HIS A 492 13.69 -4.44 -2.68
C HIS A 492 12.33 -4.40 -3.40
N THR A 493 12.16 -3.53 -4.39
CA THR A 493 10.95 -3.44 -5.23
C THR A 493 10.85 -4.67 -6.16
N ILE A 494 11.98 -5.17 -6.63
CA ILE A 494 12.09 -6.41 -7.40
C ILE A 494 11.79 -7.63 -6.50
N ARG A 495 12.31 -7.67 -5.27
CA ARG A 495 11.96 -8.65 -4.22
C ARG A 495 10.48 -8.60 -3.86
N ALA A 496 9.87 -7.41 -3.78
CA ALA A 496 8.44 -7.23 -3.52
C ALA A 496 7.56 -7.63 -4.73
N ARG A 497 8.01 -7.44 -5.97
CA ARG A 497 7.34 -7.95 -7.19
C ARG A 497 7.45 -9.46 -7.33
N GLN A 498 8.52 -10.03 -6.79
CA GLN A 498 8.68 -11.47 -6.64
C GLN A 498 7.57 -12.09 -5.79
N MET A 499 7.03 -11.33 -4.83
CA MET A 499 5.92 -11.73 -3.98
C MET A 499 4.57 -11.79 -4.71
N ILE A 500 4.53 -11.59 -6.04
CA ILE A 500 3.32 -11.46 -6.88
C ILE A 500 3.44 -12.16 -8.25
N ARG A 501 4.33 -13.15 -8.41
CA ARG A 501 4.58 -13.81 -9.71
C ARG A 501 3.46 -14.76 -10.11
N ALA A 502 3.00 -14.69 -11.36
CA ALA A 502 1.88 -15.51 -11.85
C ALA A 502 2.30 -16.91 -12.35
N SER A 503 3.59 -17.18 -12.50
CA SER A 503 4.17 -18.42 -13.06
C SER A 503 4.36 -19.55 -12.05
N ASP A 504 4.50 -19.21 -10.77
CA ASP A 504 4.97 -20.09 -9.69
C ASP A 504 3.98 -21.17 -9.20
N TRP A 505 2.81 -21.36 -9.82
CA TRP A 505 1.77 -22.27 -9.26
C TRP A 505 0.91 -22.94 -10.34
N MET A 506 1.50 -23.05 -11.52
CA MET A 506 0.96 -23.86 -12.63
C MET A 506 1.41 -25.32 -12.53
N ASP A 507 2.23 -25.66 -11.53
CA ASP A 507 2.70 -27.01 -11.22
C ASP A 507 2.90 -27.20 -9.71
N ILE A 508 2.90 -28.45 -9.25
CA ILE A 508 3.24 -28.79 -7.86
C ILE A 508 4.75 -28.67 -7.58
N GLU A 509 5.57 -28.64 -8.63
CA GLU A 509 7.04 -28.49 -8.55
C GLU A 509 7.46 -27.20 -7.83
N ASP A 510 6.61 -26.18 -7.83
CA ASP A 510 6.93 -24.89 -7.22
C ASP A 510 6.70 -24.86 -5.69
N PHE A 511 5.79 -25.67 -5.14
CA PHE A 511 5.80 -25.97 -3.69
C PHE A 511 7.15 -26.59 -3.29
N GLY A 512 7.78 -27.34 -4.21
CA GLY A 512 9.14 -27.87 -4.07
C GLY A 512 10.26 -26.86 -4.33
N SER A 513 9.93 -25.60 -4.58
CA SER A 513 10.89 -24.51 -4.79
C SER A 513 10.92 -23.51 -3.64
N ASP A 514 9.96 -23.60 -2.71
CA ASP A 514 9.91 -22.77 -1.50
C ASP A 514 11.15 -23.02 -0.64
N VAL A 515 11.91 -21.96 -0.33
CA VAL A 515 13.07 -22.05 0.57
C VAL A 515 12.71 -21.34 1.88
N ILE A 516 12.55 -22.10 2.95
CA ILE A 516 12.32 -21.59 4.31
C ILE A 516 13.40 -22.18 5.21
N ASP A 517 14.09 -21.33 5.96
CA ASP A 517 15.20 -21.71 6.84
C ASP A 517 16.30 -22.52 6.12
N GLY A 518 16.55 -22.21 4.84
CA GLY A 518 17.54 -22.89 3.99
C GLY A 518 17.15 -24.30 3.54
N LEU A 519 15.87 -24.68 3.66
CA LEU A 519 15.33 -25.98 3.30
C LEU A 519 14.17 -25.84 2.31
N THR A 520 14.09 -26.78 1.36
CA THR A 520 13.03 -26.85 0.36
C THR A 520 12.35 -28.23 0.32
N PRO A 521 11.04 -28.32 0.01
CA PRO A 521 10.34 -29.59 -0.10
C PRO A 521 10.83 -30.43 -1.28
N ASN A 522 11.20 -31.67 -1.01
CA ASN A 522 11.38 -32.67 -2.05
C ASN A 522 10.02 -33.25 -2.44
N MET A 523 9.51 -32.87 -3.62
CA MET A 523 8.20 -33.27 -4.13
C MET A 523 8.21 -34.59 -4.91
N VAL A 524 9.21 -35.46 -4.69
CA VAL A 524 9.28 -36.78 -5.33
C VAL A 524 8.56 -37.82 -4.47
N THR A 525 7.51 -38.46 -5.01
CA THR A 525 6.82 -39.57 -4.33
C THR A 525 7.79 -40.70 -3.96
N GLY A 526 7.68 -41.19 -2.73
CA GLY A 526 8.58 -42.16 -2.12
C GLY A 526 9.88 -41.56 -1.57
N LYS A 527 10.06 -40.24 -1.67
CA LYS A 527 11.18 -39.48 -1.12
C LYS A 527 10.72 -38.13 -0.53
N LEU A 528 9.46 -38.02 -0.12
CA LEU A 528 8.91 -36.78 0.41
C LEU A 528 9.70 -36.33 1.65
N GLY A 529 9.98 -35.04 1.78
CA GLY A 529 10.79 -34.52 2.88
C GLY A 529 11.34 -33.13 2.60
N LEU A 530 12.29 -32.68 3.40
CA LEU A 530 13.00 -31.41 3.23
C LEU A 530 14.44 -31.67 2.86
N THR A 531 14.94 -30.96 1.86
CA THR A 531 16.33 -31.05 1.41
C THR A 531 16.93 -29.65 1.28
N PRO A 532 18.27 -29.51 1.33
CA PRO A 532 18.91 -28.27 0.89
C PRO A 532 18.47 -27.92 -0.54
N PRO A 533 18.33 -26.63 -0.88
CA PRO A 533 17.91 -26.23 -2.21
C PRO A 533 18.85 -26.76 -3.30
N THR A 534 18.29 -27.25 -4.41
CA THR A 534 19.09 -27.62 -5.59
C THR A 534 19.74 -26.37 -6.20
N LYS A 535 20.86 -26.49 -6.93
CA LYS A 535 21.49 -25.34 -7.63
C LYS A 535 20.49 -24.54 -8.48
N LYS A 536 19.48 -25.19 -9.09
CA LYS A 536 18.42 -24.55 -9.89
C LYS A 536 17.38 -23.83 -9.01
N ALA A 537 17.00 -24.39 -7.87
CA ALA A 537 16.10 -23.75 -6.91
C ALA A 537 16.78 -22.57 -6.20
N ALA A 538 18.04 -22.73 -5.78
CA ALA A 538 18.87 -21.65 -5.26
C ALA A 538 19.10 -20.56 -6.32
N TYR A 539 19.37 -20.92 -7.58
CA TYR A 539 19.47 -19.95 -8.67
C TYR A 539 18.14 -19.25 -8.97
N ARG A 540 16.99 -19.94 -8.95
CA ARG A 540 15.66 -19.30 -9.13
C ARG A 540 15.30 -18.39 -7.96
N GLU A 541 15.57 -18.82 -6.73
CA GLU A 541 15.43 -18.00 -5.53
C GLU A 541 16.26 -16.73 -5.70
N VAL A 542 17.55 -16.84 -6.03
CA VAL A 542 18.49 -15.71 -6.11
C VAL A 542 18.28 -14.83 -7.35
N TRP A 543 18.18 -15.40 -8.54
CA TRP A 543 17.86 -14.69 -9.78
C TRP A 543 16.49 -14.03 -9.70
N GLY A 544 15.52 -14.74 -9.12
CA GLY A 544 14.20 -14.20 -8.86
C GLY A 544 14.24 -13.03 -7.87
N THR A 545 15.09 -13.15 -6.84
CA THR A 545 15.30 -12.19 -5.74
C THR A 545 15.92 -10.90 -6.22
N ILE A 546 16.54 -10.92 -7.39
CA ILE A 546 17.32 -9.79 -7.87
C ILE A 546 16.80 -9.21 -9.20
N THR A 547 16.10 -9.99 -10.04
CA THR A 547 15.69 -9.53 -11.39
C THR A 547 14.18 -9.35 -11.60
N GLY A 548 13.33 -10.02 -10.80
CA GLY A 548 11.88 -9.98 -10.98
C GLY A 548 11.37 -10.80 -12.18
N GLU A 549 12.24 -11.57 -12.85
CA GLU A 549 11.91 -12.42 -14.01
C GLU A 549 12.20 -13.91 -13.76
N ASP A 550 11.57 -14.79 -14.54
CA ASP A 550 11.77 -16.25 -14.50
C ASP A 550 13.08 -16.64 -15.20
N GLY A 551 13.98 -17.31 -14.47
CA GLY A 551 15.31 -17.70 -14.95
C GLY A 551 15.32 -18.67 -16.14
N ASP A 552 14.17 -19.25 -16.51
CA ASP A 552 14.09 -20.22 -17.61
C ASP A 552 14.14 -19.56 -19.01
N ASN A 553 13.79 -18.28 -19.16
CA ASN A 553 13.82 -17.60 -20.47
C ASN A 553 15.23 -17.19 -20.93
N TYR A 554 16.21 -17.10 -20.03
CA TYR A 554 17.57 -16.69 -20.37
C TYR A 554 18.49 -17.88 -20.70
N ALA A 555 18.27 -19.03 -20.06
CA ALA A 555 19.10 -20.23 -20.24
C ALA A 555 18.94 -20.90 -21.62
N ILE A 556 17.86 -20.62 -22.36
CA ILE A 556 17.59 -21.23 -23.67
C ILE A 556 18.15 -20.39 -24.84
N GLN A 557 18.50 -19.11 -24.62
CA GLN A 557 18.97 -18.21 -25.70
C GLN A 557 20.49 -17.96 -25.74
N SER A 558 21.30 -18.40 -24.77
CA SER A 558 22.74 -18.07 -24.72
C SER A 558 23.68 -19.07 -25.39
N GLY A 559 23.18 -19.95 -26.25
CA GLY A 559 23.99 -20.94 -26.99
C GLY A 559 24.92 -20.38 -28.08
N ALA A 560 25.25 -19.08 -28.10
CA ALA A 560 26.17 -18.50 -29.07
C ALA A 560 27.12 -17.47 -28.42
N PRO A 561 28.45 -17.57 -28.63
CA PRO A 561 29.40 -16.62 -28.07
C PRO A 561 29.32 -15.30 -28.85
N VAL A 562 28.78 -14.24 -28.24
CA VAL A 562 28.80 -12.89 -28.82
C VAL A 562 30.12 -12.22 -28.48
N LYS A 563 30.99 -12.10 -29.49
CA LYS A 563 32.15 -11.19 -29.48
C LYS A 563 31.65 -9.75 -29.42
N VAL A 564 32.01 -9.01 -28.37
CA VAL A 564 31.81 -7.56 -28.30
C VAL A 564 32.83 -6.89 -29.24
N ALA A 565 32.33 -6.33 -30.34
CA ALA A 565 33.06 -5.38 -31.15
C ALA A 565 32.83 -3.97 -30.59
N MET A 566 33.89 -3.32 -30.13
CA MET A 566 33.88 -1.90 -29.80
C MET A 566 33.88 -1.09 -31.11
N SER A 567 32.84 -0.29 -31.33
CA SER A 567 32.83 0.77 -32.34
C SER A 567 32.95 2.13 -31.64
N GLN A 568 34.18 2.65 -31.56
CA GLN A 568 34.42 4.08 -31.51
C GLN A 568 34.70 4.53 -32.94
N GLU A 569 33.94 5.50 -33.45
CA GLU A 569 34.45 6.42 -34.48
C GLU A 569 33.85 7.81 -34.24
N ALA A 570 34.70 8.70 -33.74
CA ALA A 570 34.57 10.13 -33.93
C ALA A 570 35.36 10.50 -35.19
N THR A 571 34.67 11.14 -36.13
CA THR A 571 35.13 12.15 -37.10
C THR A 571 36.56 12.08 -37.66
N ASN A 572 36.58 11.94 -38.99
CA ASN A 572 37.44 12.60 -39.98
C ASN A 572 38.93 12.20 -40.09
N GLY A 573 39.27 11.66 -41.27
CA GLY A 573 40.39 12.18 -42.07
C GLY A 573 41.47 11.20 -42.54
N HIS A 574 41.34 10.75 -43.79
CA HIS A 574 42.41 10.51 -44.78
C HIS A 574 43.60 9.55 -44.44
N ASN A 575 43.54 8.35 -45.05
CA ASN A 575 44.55 7.59 -45.83
C ASN A 575 46.04 8.04 -45.89
N PRO A 576 47.00 7.17 -46.31
CA PRO A 576 47.18 5.72 -46.14
C PRO A 576 48.64 5.33 -45.75
N GLY A 577 48.90 4.05 -45.45
CA GLY A 577 50.21 3.43 -45.76
C GLY A 577 50.84 2.46 -44.77
N SER A 578 50.72 1.16 -45.09
CA SER A 578 51.79 0.15 -45.11
C SER A 578 52.55 -0.32 -43.82
N ILE A 579 52.43 -1.64 -43.59
CA ILE A 579 53.54 -2.64 -43.48
C ILE A 579 54.15 -2.98 -42.09
N GLU A 580 53.96 -4.27 -41.74
CA GLU A 580 54.85 -5.26 -41.05
C GLU A 580 55.22 -5.14 -39.55
N LYS A 581 54.92 -6.19 -38.75
CA LYS A 581 55.82 -7.24 -38.15
C LYS A 581 56.83 -6.65 -37.13
N THR A 582 57.13 -7.17 -35.93
CA THR A 582 57.20 -8.53 -35.32
C THR A 582 57.62 -8.29 -33.84
N ALA A 583 57.04 -8.99 -32.85
CA ALA A 583 57.60 -10.10 -32.04
C ALA A 583 58.68 -9.80 -30.96
N ASN A 584 58.45 -10.39 -29.77
CA ASN A 584 59.36 -10.80 -28.66
C ASN A 584 60.04 -9.69 -27.81
N GLY A 585 60.28 -9.82 -26.50
CA GLY A 585 60.08 -10.88 -25.51
C GLY A 585 60.90 -10.59 -24.23
N ASN A 586 60.44 -11.10 -23.08
CA ASN A 586 61.13 -11.44 -21.80
C ASN A 586 62.30 -10.59 -21.21
N THR A 587 62.26 -10.32 -19.90
CA THR A 587 63.06 -10.99 -18.83
C THR A 587 62.95 -10.30 -17.45
N ALA A 588 63.30 -11.03 -16.38
CA ALA A 588 63.03 -10.79 -14.96
C ALA A 588 64.27 -10.38 -14.11
N SER A 589 64.04 -10.10 -12.80
CA SER A 589 64.93 -10.06 -11.58
C SER A 589 64.79 -8.73 -10.80
N GLY A 590 64.90 -8.56 -9.47
CA GLY A 590 65.15 -9.39 -8.27
C GLY A 590 65.70 -8.50 -7.10
N GLY A 591 65.17 -8.65 -5.87
CA GLY A 591 65.70 -8.30 -4.51
C GLY A 591 65.99 -6.83 -4.10
N VAL A 592 66.26 -6.40 -2.85
CA VAL A 592 66.24 -6.94 -1.45
C VAL A 592 66.62 -5.78 -0.43
N THR A 593 66.12 -5.83 0.83
CA THR A 593 66.60 -5.29 2.17
C THR A 593 66.56 -3.81 2.70
N ASN A 594 65.99 -3.71 3.94
CA ASN A 594 66.47 -3.21 5.26
C ASN A 594 66.41 -1.73 5.80
N ASN A 595 65.85 -1.66 7.05
CA ASN A 595 66.35 -1.09 8.33
C ASN A 595 65.85 0.25 8.97
N HIS A 596 65.22 0.10 10.16
CA HIS A 596 65.51 0.61 11.54
C HIS A 596 65.13 2.01 12.13
N ASN A 597 64.67 1.92 13.42
CA ASN A 597 64.72 2.80 14.63
C ASN A 597 63.86 4.09 14.69
N GLY A 598 63.17 4.55 15.77
CA GLY A 598 63.12 4.32 17.24
C GLY A 598 63.36 5.67 18.00
N VAL A 599 62.50 6.31 18.83
CA VAL A 599 62.10 6.10 20.27
C VAL A 599 61.92 7.50 20.98
N ASN A 600 60.91 7.66 21.88
CA ASN A 600 60.65 8.53 23.11
C ASN A 600 61.03 10.05 23.19
N GLY A 601 60.44 10.96 24.00
CA GLY A 601 59.38 11.00 25.04
C GLY A 601 59.43 12.31 25.90
N HIS A 602 58.36 12.59 26.68
CA HIS A 602 58.20 13.42 27.92
C HIS A 602 57.95 14.97 28.00
N ASP A 603 56.80 15.28 28.65
CA ASP A 603 56.52 16.16 29.84
C ASP A 603 56.36 17.71 29.76
N LEU A 604 55.31 18.25 30.44
CA LEU A 604 55.31 19.37 31.42
C LEU A 604 53.89 19.92 31.80
N SER A 605 53.46 19.58 33.03
CA SER A 605 52.89 20.39 34.15
C SER A 605 51.90 21.60 34.00
N LYS A 606 50.73 21.44 34.69
CA LYS A 606 50.08 22.22 35.81
C LYS A 606 49.98 23.76 35.86
N THR A 607 48.80 24.26 36.32
CA THR A 607 48.46 25.26 37.40
C THR A 607 47.27 26.20 37.03
N ASN A 608 46.36 26.74 37.87
CA ASN A 608 45.86 26.49 39.24
C ASN A 608 44.65 27.45 39.55
N CYS A 609 43.92 27.21 40.65
CA CYS A 609 43.03 28.12 41.45
C CYS A 609 41.60 28.40 40.93
N SER A 610 40.45 28.21 41.60
CA SER A 610 39.93 28.14 43.00
C SER A 610 39.01 29.35 43.33
N ASN A 611 37.75 29.10 43.69
CA ASN A 611 37.02 29.69 44.83
C ASN A 611 35.55 29.21 44.86
N GLY A 612 35.12 28.69 46.02
CA GLY A 612 33.72 28.36 46.31
C GLY A 612 32.95 29.52 46.94
N VAL A 613 31.69 29.27 47.32
CA VAL A 613 31.07 29.60 48.63
C VAL A 613 29.66 28.98 48.69
N ASN A 614 29.38 28.44 49.88
CA ASN A 614 28.20 27.80 50.45
C ASN A 614 26.84 28.54 50.32
N GLU A 615 25.75 27.78 50.47
CA GLU A 615 24.79 27.77 51.61
C GLU A 615 23.38 27.35 51.14
N THR A 616 22.48 26.65 51.84
CA THR A 616 22.46 25.79 53.05
C THR A 616 21.05 25.15 53.14
N ASN A 617 20.95 24.03 53.88
CA ASN A 617 19.80 23.48 54.64
C ASN A 617 18.62 22.86 53.86
N GLY A 618 18.19 21.60 54.08
CA GLY A 618 18.22 20.76 55.29
C GLY A 618 16.77 20.59 55.79
N VAL A 619 16.20 19.38 55.83
CA VAL A 619 15.86 18.55 57.03
C VAL A 619 15.02 17.38 56.44
N SER A 620 15.49 16.13 56.38
CA SER A 620 15.72 15.07 57.41
C SER A 620 14.45 14.35 57.90
N GLY A 621 14.49 13.00 57.90
CA GLY A 621 13.38 12.15 58.36
C GLY A 621 13.44 10.62 58.14
N VAL A 622 14.62 10.04 57.86
CA VAL A 622 15.23 8.79 58.41
C VAL A 622 14.33 7.95 59.37
N ASN A 623 14.14 6.61 59.30
CA ASN A 623 15.15 5.54 59.38
C ASN A 623 14.58 4.10 59.19
N GLY A 624 15.42 3.18 58.71
CA GLY A 624 15.19 1.72 58.76
C GLY A 624 16.22 0.92 57.94
N ALA A 625 17.46 0.87 58.40
CA ALA A 625 18.59 0.24 57.72
C ALA A 625 18.77 -1.26 58.04
N SER A 626 19.21 -2.07 57.06
CA SER A 626 20.23 -3.12 57.27
C SER A 626 20.87 -3.60 55.95
N SER A 627 22.20 -3.40 55.88
CA SER A 627 23.29 -4.14 55.19
C SER A 627 23.17 -4.68 53.75
N VAL A 628 23.75 -3.90 52.83
CA VAL A 628 24.80 -4.15 51.79
C VAL A 628 25.19 -5.61 51.42
N ASP A 629 25.14 -5.93 50.11
CA ASP A 629 26.32 -6.27 49.28
C ASP A 629 26.00 -6.24 47.75
N GLU A 630 27.04 -5.89 46.99
CA GLU A 630 27.15 -5.31 45.64
C GLU A 630 26.71 -6.18 44.45
N VAL A 631 26.24 -5.54 43.36
CA VAL A 631 26.68 -5.86 41.98
C VAL A 631 26.68 -4.59 41.11
N ASP A 632 27.80 -4.35 40.43
CA ASP A 632 28.08 -3.29 39.45
C ASP A 632 26.99 -3.10 38.37
N ALA A 633 26.66 -1.83 38.09
CA ALA A 633 25.95 -1.42 36.88
C ALA A 633 26.67 -0.23 36.24
N HIS A 634 27.64 -0.52 35.38
CA HIS A 634 28.06 0.40 34.32
C HIS A 634 26.98 0.41 33.22
N THR A 635 25.97 1.26 33.36
CA THR A 635 25.12 1.65 32.23
C THR A 635 25.80 2.73 31.41
N GLU A 636 26.30 2.36 30.23
CA GLU A 636 26.62 3.30 29.16
C GLU A 636 25.34 4.05 28.76
N PHE A 637 25.34 5.37 28.91
CA PHE A 637 24.33 6.24 28.31
C PHE A 637 24.54 6.23 26.80
N HIS A 638 23.72 5.47 26.06
CA HIS A 638 23.64 5.61 24.62
C HIS A 638 23.23 7.05 24.25
N SER A 639 24.10 7.70 23.48
CA SER A 639 23.88 9.00 22.86
C SER A 639 22.57 9.02 22.08
N HIS A 640 21.86 10.15 22.10
CA HIS A 640 20.61 10.37 21.38
C HIS A 640 20.72 9.92 19.91
N ASP A 641 19.94 8.91 19.53
CA ASP A 641 19.72 8.54 18.14
C ASP A 641 18.99 9.70 17.44
N HIS A 642 19.76 10.61 16.86
CA HIS A 642 19.22 11.57 15.91
C HIS A 642 18.63 10.78 14.74
N VAL A 643 17.30 10.82 14.59
CA VAL A 643 16.61 10.28 13.40
C VAL A 643 17.28 10.89 12.17
N THR A 644 18.03 10.06 11.46
CA THR A 644 18.78 10.46 10.28
C THR A 644 17.76 10.96 9.24
N PRO A 645 17.97 12.11 8.60
CA PRO A 645 17.10 12.55 7.52
C PRO A 645 17.04 11.45 6.45
N LEU A 646 15.83 11.08 6.02
CA LEU A 646 15.64 10.28 4.81
C LEU A 646 16.23 11.05 3.62
N LYS A 647 17.53 10.87 3.35
CA LYS A 647 18.20 11.39 2.15
C LYS A 647 17.93 10.43 1.01
N GLY A 648 16.78 10.60 0.36
CA GLY A 648 16.41 9.94 -0.89
C GLY A 648 16.35 10.96 -2.03
N PRO A 649 16.99 10.73 -3.19
CA PRO A 649 16.83 11.57 -4.39
C PRO A 649 15.41 11.57 -4.98
N ALA A 650 14.54 10.67 -4.52
CA ALA A 650 13.21 10.41 -5.09
C ALA A 650 12.25 11.61 -5.10
N ALA A 651 12.46 12.64 -4.27
CA ALA A 651 11.55 13.79 -4.20
C ALA A 651 11.56 14.66 -5.47
N SER A 652 12.65 14.66 -6.26
CA SER A 652 12.77 15.51 -7.46
C SER A 652 12.23 14.87 -8.75
N GLU A 653 11.92 13.56 -8.75
CA GLU A 653 11.52 12.82 -9.96
C GLU A 653 10.08 12.24 -9.90
N MET A 654 9.42 12.28 -8.74
CA MET A 654 8.01 11.88 -8.61
C MET A 654 7.06 12.96 -9.15
N ASP A 655 6.00 12.54 -9.85
CA ASP A 655 4.92 13.45 -10.22
C ASP A 655 4.25 14.02 -8.96
N GLU A 656 3.75 15.26 -9.05
CA GLU A 656 3.20 16.00 -7.93
C GLU A 656 2.06 15.23 -7.25
N ALA A 657 1.18 14.60 -8.04
CA ALA A 657 0.01 13.94 -7.52
C ALA A 657 0.41 12.76 -6.63
N THR A 658 1.41 11.98 -7.06
CA THR A 658 2.01 10.91 -6.25
C THR A 658 2.64 11.46 -4.98
N ARG A 659 3.47 12.51 -5.09
CA ARG A 659 4.13 13.14 -3.93
C ARG A 659 3.12 13.64 -2.89
N LEU A 660 2.07 14.33 -3.31
CA LEU A 660 1.04 14.88 -2.41
C LEU A 660 0.16 13.78 -1.79
N ARG A 661 -0.18 12.72 -2.54
CA ARG A 661 -0.88 11.55 -1.98
C ARG A 661 -0.05 10.85 -0.91
N MET A 662 1.26 10.69 -1.13
CA MET A 662 2.15 10.11 -0.13
C MET A 662 2.21 10.98 1.13
N GLN A 663 2.34 12.29 0.99
CA GLN A 663 2.31 13.21 2.13
C GLN A 663 1.00 13.08 2.92
N GLU A 664 -0.14 12.96 2.23
CA GLU A 664 -1.44 12.79 2.87
C GLU A 664 -1.56 11.43 3.59
N THR A 665 -1.09 10.35 2.96
CA THR A 665 -1.09 9.01 3.54
C THR A 665 -0.22 8.93 4.79
N LEU A 666 1.01 9.47 4.72
CA LEU A 666 1.94 9.52 5.86
C LEU A 666 1.34 10.29 7.03
N ARG A 667 0.61 11.37 6.73
CA ARG A 667 -0.07 12.16 7.75
C ARG A 667 -1.27 11.44 8.33
N GLY A 668 -2.13 10.84 7.50
CA GLY A 668 -3.25 10.04 7.98
C GLY A 668 -2.79 8.91 8.87
N LEU A 669 -1.70 8.23 8.51
CA LEU A 669 -1.07 7.22 9.34
C LEU A 669 -0.52 7.80 10.66
N ALA A 670 0.13 8.97 10.62
CA ALA A 670 0.58 9.62 11.85
C ALA A 670 -0.59 9.94 12.77
N GLU A 671 -1.70 10.46 12.24
CA GLU A 671 -2.93 10.78 12.99
C GLU A 671 -3.64 9.52 13.52
N GLU A 672 -3.66 8.41 12.77
CA GLU A 672 -4.24 7.13 13.22
C GLU A 672 -3.44 6.48 14.36
N LEU A 673 -2.13 6.75 14.44
CA LEU A 673 -1.25 6.23 15.48
C LEU A 673 -1.24 7.08 16.76
N GLU A 674 -1.80 8.28 16.72
CA GLU A 674 -1.83 9.17 17.87
C GLU A 674 -2.73 8.61 18.98
N THR A 675 -2.22 8.60 20.22
CA THR A 675 -3.10 8.56 21.39
C THR A 675 -3.82 9.90 21.52
N PRO A 676 -4.91 9.98 22.33
CA PRO A 676 -5.55 11.26 22.61
C PRO A 676 -4.59 12.34 23.15
N ASN A 677 -3.55 11.92 23.90
CA ASN A 677 -2.52 12.83 24.38
C ASN A 677 -1.62 13.32 23.24
N ASP A 678 -1.25 12.46 22.29
CA ASP A 678 -0.38 12.83 21.17
C ASP A 678 -1.08 13.82 20.23
N THR A 679 -2.38 13.61 19.97
CA THR A 679 -3.21 14.57 19.22
C THR A 679 -3.25 15.93 19.92
N MET A 680 -3.45 15.95 21.24
CA MET A 680 -3.40 17.20 22.00
C MET A 680 -2.02 17.86 21.93
N LEU A 681 -0.92 17.10 22.05
CA LEU A 681 0.44 17.64 21.96
C LEU A 681 0.76 18.20 20.57
N ARG A 682 0.30 17.54 19.50
CA ARG A 682 0.44 18.04 18.12
C ARG A 682 -0.27 19.39 17.96
N LEU A 683 -1.51 19.50 18.46
CA LEU A 683 -2.26 20.76 18.37
C LEU A 683 -1.72 21.84 19.30
N PHE A 684 -1.16 21.47 20.46
CA PHE A 684 -0.56 22.39 21.43
C PHE A 684 0.54 23.27 20.82
N GLY A 685 1.37 22.69 19.94
CA GLY A 685 2.46 23.40 19.26
C GLY A 685 2.07 24.12 17.97
N SER A 686 0.83 24.03 17.52
CA SER A 686 0.43 24.42 16.15
C SER A 686 0.68 25.90 15.80
N THR A 687 0.52 26.82 16.75
CA THR A 687 0.82 28.25 16.56
C THR A 687 2.29 28.60 16.80
N LEU A 688 2.99 27.78 17.58
CA LEU A 688 4.40 27.98 17.89
C LEU A 688 5.28 27.79 16.65
N GLU A 689 4.95 26.83 15.79
CA GLU A 689 5.74 26.50 14.61
C GLU A 689 5.94 27.69 13.67
N ILE A 690 4.85 28.30 13.21
CA ILE A 690 4.93 29.48 12.33
C ILE A 690 5.55 30.69 13.03
N SER A 691 5.36 30.83 14.35
CA SER A 691 5.98 31.89 15.16
C SER A 691 7.50 31.73 15.22
N MET A 692 7.99 30.49 15.33
CA MET A 692 9.41 30.17 15.32
C MET A 692 10.01 30.32 13.92
N VAL A 693 9.26 30.01 12.86
CA VAL A 693 9.67 30.32 11.48
C VAL A 693 9.82 31.83 11.28
N GLN A 694 8.85 32.64 11.69
CA GLN A 694 8.96 34.11 11.60
C GLN A 694 10.14 34.63 12.43
N THR A 695 10.35 34.08 13.63
CA THR A 695 11.50 34.44 14.49
C THR A 695 12.81 34.13 13.77
N ALA A 696 12.90 32.97 13.12
CA ALA A 696 14.08 32.55 12.38
C ALA A 696 14.35 33.39 11.12
N ILE A 697 13.29 33.83 10.43
CA ILE A 697 13.36 34.81 9.33
C ILE A 697 13.94 36.14 9.86
N ASN A 698 13.39 36.66 10.97
CA ASN A 698 13.84 37.93 11.56
C ASN A 698 15.31 37.88 12.01
N LEU A 699 15.77 36.72 12.50
CA LEU A 699 17.16 36.49 12.89
C LEU A 699 18.08 36.18 11.69
N GLY A 700 17.52 36.01 10.49
CA GLY A 700 18.27 35.64 9.29
C GLY A 700 18.85 34.23 9.33
N ILE A 701 18.29 33.31 10.14
CA ILE A 701 18.83 31.96 10.34
C ILE A 701 18.80 31.16 9.05
N PHE A 702 17.65 31.10 8.36
CA PHE A 702 17.49 30.27 7.16
C PHE A 702 18.42 30.71 6.02
N ARG A 703 18.50 32.03 5.77
CA ARG A 703 19.39 32.60 4.75
C ARG A 703 20.85 32.29 5.04
N ARG A 704 21.31 32.54 6.27
CA ARG A 704 22.70 32.28 6.67
C ARG A 704 23.06 30.79 6.55
N LEU A 705 22.19 29.90 7.01
CA LEU A 705 22.44 28.47 6.88
C LEU A 705 22.43 28.03 5.41
N ALA A 706 21.54 28.58 4.57
CA ALA A 706 21.46 28.25 3.15
C ALA A 706 22.69 28.76 2.35
N GLU A 707 23.28 29.88 2.76
CA GLU A 707 24.49 30.46 2.14
C GLU A 707 25.79 29.75 2.55
N ASN A 708 25.77 28.91 3.59
CA ASN A 708 26.96 28.23 4.11
C ASN A 708 26.89 26.72 3.88
N ILE A 709 27.95 26.16 3.29
CA ILE A 709 28.05 24.72 3.02
C ILE A 709 28.36 23.96 4.32
N GLU A 710 29.22 24.53 5.16
CA GLU A 710 29.63 23.93 6.43
C GLU A 710 28.66 24.26 7.57
N PRO A 711 28.49 23.35 8.56
CA PRO A 711 27.70 23.62 9.75
C PRO A 711 28.17 24.87 10.50
N LEU A 712 27.23 25.67 11.00
CA LEU A 712 27.48 26.87 11.79
C LEU A 712 27.19 26.64 13.27
N SER A 713 28.10 27.10 14.13
CA SER A 713 27.92 27.03 15.57
C SER A 713 26.86 28.00 16.08
N VAL A 714 26.24 27.70 17.23
CA VAL A 714 25.37 28.63 17.98
C VAL A 714 26.01 30.00 18.14
N LYS A 715 27.31 30.06 18.47
CA LYS A 715 28.05 31.30 18.66
C LYS A 715 28.13 32.14 17.39
N ILE A 716 28.36 31.49 16.24
CA ILE A 716 28.42 32.16 14.93
C ILE A 716 27.04 32.67 14.53
N LEU A 717 25.98 31.88 14.74
CA LEU A 717 24.61 32.26 14.42
C LEU A 717 24.09 33.39 15.32
N ALA A 718 24.50 33.42 16.59
CA ALA A 718 24.08 34.44 17.57
C ALA A 718 24.75 35.81 17.36
N ALA A 719 26.02 35.83 16.93
CA ALA A 719 26.85 37.05 16.93
C ALA A 719 26.30 38.21 16.07
N PRO A 720 25.83 38.02 14.83
CA PRO A 720 25.40 39.12 13.96
C PRO A 720 24.19 39.90 14.50
N MET A 721 23.30 39.22 15.23
CA MET A 721 22.07 39.80 15.79
C MET A 721 22.23 40.16 17.27
N ARG A 722 23.43 39.98 17.84
CA ARG A 722 23.69 40.11 19.29
C ARG A 722 22.71 39.32 20.15
N ALA A 723 22.28 38.16 19.65
CA ALA A 723 21.35 37.29 20.37
C ALA A 723 22.07 36.60 21.53
N ASP A 724 21.34 36.34 22.62
CA ASP A 724 21.86 35.51 23.71
C ASP A 724 22.13 34.07 23.19
N PRO A 725 23.34 33.52 23.36
CA PRO A 725 23.66 32.20 22.84
C PRO A 725 22.79 31.07 23.41
N ALA A 726 22.33 31.17 24.66
CA ALA A 726 21.47 30.14 25.25
C ALA A 726 20.06 30.18 24.64
N LEU A 727 19.51 31.38 24.40
CA LEU A 727 18.28 31.54 23.64
C LEU A 727 18.41 31.05 22.20
N MET A 728 19.50 31.42 21.51
CA MET A 728 19.78 30.96 20.15
C MET A 728 19.84 29.43 20.08
N ALA A 729 20.53 28.78 21.03
CA ALA A 729 20.58 27.33 21.11
C ALA A 729 19.18 26.70 21.27
N ARG A 730 18.28 27.31 22.07
CA ARG A 730 16.91 26.84 22.24
C ARG A 730 16.10 26.95 20.94
N ILE A 731 16.23 28.06 20.22
CA ILE A 731 15.56 28.28 18.93
C ILE A 731 16.06 27.25 17.91
N LEU A 732 17.37 27.10 17.78
CA LEU A 732 17.97 26.16 16.83
C LEU A 732 17.60 24.70 17.15
N ARG A 733 17.56 24.32 18.43
CA ARG A 733 17.09 22.99 18.85
C ARG A 733 15.64 22.75 18.45
N TYR A 734 14.76 23.73 18.63
CA TYR A 734 13.37 23.61 18.19
C TYR A 734 13.28 23.45 16.67
N LEU A 735 13.95 24.32 15.90
CA LEU A 735 13.95 24.28 14.44
C LEU A 735 14.53 22.95 13.90
N ALA A 736 15.53 22.38 14.57
CA ALA A 736 16.09 21.08 14.23
C ALA A 736 15.10 19.94 14.54
N ALA A 737 14.42 20.00 15.69
CA ALA A 737 13.43 18.99 16.09
C ALA A 737 12.23 18.92 15.14
N VAL A 738 11.77 20.07 14.62
CA VAL A 738 10.72 20.14 13.58
C VAL A 738 11.28 20.03 12.15
N ARG A 739 12.57 19.72 12.00
CA ARG A 739 13.26 19.45 10.72
C ARG A 739 13.31 20.63 9.74
N PHE A 740 13.26 21.86 10.23
CA PHE A 740 13.48 23.05 9.40
C PHE A 740 14.97 23.36 9.18
N ILE A 741 15.84 22.81 10.04
CA ILE A 741 17.30 22.81 9.92
C ILE A 741 17.85 21.43 10.38
N VAL A 742 19.16 21.21 10.27
CA VAL A 742 19.84 19.97 10.72
C VAL A 742 20.77 20.29 11.89
N GLU A 743 20.76 19.48 12.95
CA GLU A 743 21.81 19.48 13.98
C GLU A 743 22.93 18.52 13.52
N ALA A 744 24.05 19.08 13.06
CA ALA A 744 25.15 18.33 12.45
C ALA A 744 26.20 17.86 13.46
N GLY A 745 26.10 18.34 14.70
CA GLY A 745 26.97 18.03 15.83
C GLY A 745 26.60 18.90 17.01
N GLU A 746 27.23 18.69 18.17
CA GLU A 746 26.92 19.44 19.39
C GLU A 746 27.02 20.96 19.17
N GLY A 747 25.87 21.64 19.21
CA GLY A 747 25.77 23.08 18.99
C GLY A 747 26.11 23.55 17.56
N GLN A 748 26.10 22.65 16.57
CA GLN A 748 26.40 22.93 15.16
C GLN A 748 25.17 22.64 14.29
N PHE A 749 24.79 23.59 13.43
CA PHE A 749 23.57 23.49 12.62
C PHE A 749 23.84 23.75 11.15
N ALA A 750 23.13 23.05 10.27
CA ALA A 750 23.28 23.12 8.81
C ALA A 750 21.93 23.22 8.09
N ALA A 751 21.95 23.65 6.82
CA ALA A 751 20.77 23.76 5.99
C ALA A 751 20.31 22.42 5.39
N ASN A 752 18.99 22.19 5.39
CA ASN A 752 18.32 21.18 4.57
C ASN A 752 17.47 21.84 3.45
N ASP A 753 16.68 21.05 2.74
CA ASP A 753 15.84 21.55 1.64
C ASP A 753 14.75 22.51 2.13
N VAL A 754 14.22 22.31 3.34
CA VAL A 754 13.26 23.23 3.95
C VAL A 754 13.94 24.56 4.29
N THR A 755 15.16 24.52 4.84
CA THR A 755 15.97 25.72 5.09
C THR A 755 16.16 26.53 3.81
N ARG A 756 16.51 25.86 2.71
CA ARG A 756 16.71 26.48 1.39
C ARG A 756 15.40 27.03 0.81
N ALA A 757 14.30 26.29 0.95
CA ALA A 757 12.98 26.75 0.54
C ALA A 757 12.57 28.01 1.31
N PHE A 758 12.76 28.06 2.64
CA PHE A 758 12.44 29.22 3.46
C PHE A 758 13.38 30.42 3.21
N ALA A 759 14.56 30.19 2.63
CA ALA A 759 15.47 31.24 2.19
C ALA A 759 15.14 31.79 0.79
N ASP A 760 14.27 31.13 0.00
CA ASP A 760 13.77 31.67 -1.26
C ASP A 760 12.91 32.91 -0.97
N PRO A 761 13.22 34.10 -1.53
CA PRO A 761 12.49 35.33 -1.25
C PRO A 761 10.98 35.25 -1.49
N ARG A 762 10.53 34.40 -2.42
CA ARG A 762 9.11 34.22 -2.75
C ARG A 762 8.38 33.46 -1.65
N VAL A 763 8.99 32.37 -1.17
CA VAL A 763 8.48 31.56 -0.07
C VAL A 763 8.56 32.33 1.24
N GLU A 764 9.67 33.04 1.49
CA GLU A 764 9.83 33.94 2.64
C GLU A 764 8.70 34.98 2.69
N GLY A 765 8.37 35.62 1.55
CA GLY A 765 7.24 36.54 1.43
C GLY A 765 5.89 35.90 1.77
N GLY A 766 5.64 34.69 1.29
CA GLY A 766 4.43 33.92 1.62
C GLY A 766 4.34 33.54 3.11
N LEU A 767 5.45 33.21 3.75
CA LEU A 767 5.51 32.94 5.20
C LEU A 767 5.27 34.22 6.01
N GLN A 768 5.82 35.36 5.58
CA GLN A 768 5.56 36.65 6.20
C GLN A 768 4.09 37.07 6.05
N TYR A 769 3.46 36.84 4.90
CA TYR A 769 2.03 37.01 4.72
C TYR A 769 1.22 36.09 5.65
N THR A 770 1.59 34.80 5.71
CA THR A 770 0.92 33.81 6.55
C THR A 770 0.92 34.20 8.02
N PHE A 771 2.07 34.65 8.55
CA PHE A 771 2.19 35.03 9.95
C PHE A 771 1.56 36.40 10.24
N ASN A 772 1.87 37.43 9.44
CA ASN A 772 1.50 38.81 9.77
C ASN A 772 0.09 39.19 9.30
N ILE A 773 -0.46 38.49 8.29
CA ILE A 773 -1.78 38.77 7.73
C ILE A 773 -2.77 37.67 8.08
N SER A 774 -2.58 36.44 7.56
CA SER A 774 -3.58 35.38 7.73
C SER A 774 -3.69 34.89 9.18
N GLY A 775 -2.57 34.81 9.89
CA GLY A 775 -2.48 34.36 11.28
C GLY A 775 -3.43 35.12 12.22
N PRO A 776 -3.35 36.46 12.32
CA PRO A 776 -4.28 37.27 13.10
C PRO A 776 -5.75 37.04 12.74
N VAL A 777 -6.06 36.87 11.45
CA VAL A 777 -7.44 36.57 11.00
C VAL A 777 -7.90 35.22 11.54
N TYR A 778 -7.08 34.18 11.40
CA TYR A 778 -7.41 32.83 11.89
C TYR A 778 -7.61 32.79 13.41
N GLN A 779 -6.77 33.50 14.16
CA GLN A 779 -6.91 33.60 15.62
C GLN A 779 -8.19 34.34 16.04
N ALA A 780 -8.68 35.28 15.23
CA ALA A 780 -9.90 36.01 15.50
C ALA A 780 -11.19 35.23 15.17
N LEU A 781 -11.12 34.13 14.41
CA LEU A 781 -12.29 33.41 13.89
C LEU A 781 -13.28 32.95 14.96
N PRO A 782 -12.88 32.32 16.08
CA PRO A 782 -13.84 31.84 17.06
C PRO A 782 -14.70 32.98 17.65
N ALA A 783 -14.05 34.10 18.00
CA ALA A 783 -14.75 35.28 18.52
C ALA A 783 -15.62 35.94 17.44
N PHE A 784 -15.13 36.00 16.20
CA PHE A 784 -15.87 36.55 15.08
C PHE A 784 -17.14 35.74 14.77
N PHE A 785 -17.05 34.40 14.68
CA PHE A 785 -18.21 33.55 14.42
C PHE A 785 -19.21 33.57 15.57
N GLN A 786 -18.74 33.56 16.81
CA GLN A 786 -19.62 33.70 17.97
C GLN A 786 -20.38 35.03 17.96
N LYS A 787 -19.69 36.15 17.68
CA LYS A 787 -20.29 37.48 17.59
C LYS A 787 -21.38 37.56 16.52
N HIS A 788 -21.21 36.85 15.40
CA HIS A 788 -22.15 36.84 14.28
C HIS A 788 -23.08 35.62 14.29
N GLN A 789 -23.18 34.90 15.42
CA GLN A 789 -24.09 33.76 15.59
C GLN A 789 -23.96 32.69 14.50
N TYR A 790 -22.72 32.46 14.03
CA TYR A 790 -22.38 31.48 13.01
C TYR A 790 -23.14 31.67 11.68
N GLN A 791 -23.55 32.89 11.36
CA GLN A 791 -24.16 33.23 10.07
C GLN A 791 -23.08 33.54 9.03
N SER A 792 -23.36 33.24 7.76
CA SER A 792 -22.47 33.57 6.65
C SER A 792 -22.25 35.08 6.58
N SER A 793 -20.99 35.48 6.48
CA SER A 793 -20.58 36.88 6.38
C SER A 793 -20.62 37.30 4.92
N THR A 794 -21.45 38.30 4.59
CA THR A 794 -21.55 38.88 3.24
C THR A 794 -21.27 40.37 3.29
N GLY A 795 -20.43 40.87 2.38
CA GLY A 795 -20.08 42.30 2.27
C GLY A 795 -19.05 42.77 3.29
N ASP A 796 -19.16 44.03 3.75
CA ASP A 796 -18.14 44.78 4.52
C ASP A 796 -17.86 44.29 5.96
N ARG A 797 -18.24 43.06 6.30
CA ARG A 797 -18.16 42.51 7.66
C ARG A 797 -17.44 41.17 7.66
N LEU A 798 -16.18 41.15 7.25
CA LEU A 798 -15.38 39.94 7.18
C LEU A 798 -14.52 39.73 8.43
N ALA A 799 -14.04 38.51 8.63
CA ALA A 799 -13.18 38.18 9.75
C ALA A 799 -11.87 38.97 9.72
N TRP A 800 -11.36 39.29 8.53
CA TRP A 800 -10.15 40.10 8.40
C TRP A 800 -10.37 41.56 8.88
N ASN A 801 -11.52 42.18 8.57
CA ASN A 801 -11.88 43.52 9.06
C ASN A 801 -11.87 43.55 10.59
N HIS A 802 -12.43 42.50 11.21
CA HIS A 802 -12.44 42.33 12.65
C HIS A 802 -11.04 42.18 13.25
N ALA A 803 -10.18 41.36 12.62
CA ALA A 803 -8.83 41.11 13.10
C ALA A 803 -7.92 42.35 13.04
N PHE A 804 -8.07 43.17 12.00
CA PHE A 804 -7.26 44.38 11.78
C PHE A 804 -7.92 45.68 12.24
N GLY A 805 -9.15 45.62 12.75
CA GLY A 805 -9.90 46.79 13.21
C GLY A 805 -10.08 47.84 12.11
N THR A 806 -10.46 47.43 10.91
CA THR A 806 -10.58 48.31 9.74
C THR A 806 -11.85 48.03 8.94
N ASP A 807 -12.44 49.06 8.34
CA ASP A 807 -13.61 48.96 7.45
C ASP A 807 -13.23 49.03 5.97
N ARG A 808 -11.94 49.18 5.64
CA ARG A 808 -11.47 49.18 4.24
C ARG A 808 -11.55 47.77 3.67
N PRO A 809 -11.65 47.58 2.34
CA PRO A 809 -11.44 46.28 1.68
C PRO A 809 -9.96 45.85 1.68
N PHE A 810 -9.70 44.53 1.62
CA PHE A 810 -8.37 43.95 1.79
C PHE A 810 -7.37 44.50 0.75
N PHE A 811 -7.75 44.49 -0.53
CA PHE A 811 -6.89 44.94 -1.62
C PHE A 811 -6.55 46.44 -1.58
N ASP A 812 -7.43 47.27 -0.99
CA ASP A 812 -7.14 48.69 -0.80
C ASP A 812 -6.25 48.92 0.42
N TRP A 813 -6.48 48.14 1.49
CA TRP A 813 -5.67 48.20 2.71
C TRP A 813 -4.22 47.77 2.48
N VAL A 814 -3.99 46.73 1.68
CA VAL A 814 -2.64 46.22 1.37
C VAL A 814 -1.88 47.17 0.44
N ARG A 815 -2.55 47.85 -0.49
CA ARG A 815 -1.91 48.79 -1.44
C ARG A 815 -1.24 49.98 -0.76
N GLU A 816 -1.78 50.43 0.36
CA GLU A 816 -1.23 51.55 1.16
C GLU A 816 -0.05 51.10 2.05
N ARG A 817 0.31 49.82 2.01
CA ARG A 817 1.25 49.18 2.93
C ARG A 817 2.34 48.46 2.14
N PRO A 818 3.47 49.13 1.86
CA PRO A 818 4.48 48.62 0.93
C PRO A 818 5.05 47.25 1.31
N SER A 819 5.25 46.96 2.59
CA SER A 819 5.79 45.67 3.04
C SER A 819 4.78 44.54 2.84
N GLU A 820 3.53 44.76 3.23
CA GLU A 820 2.44 43.80 3.09
C GLU A 820 2.11 43.55 1.62
N LEU A 821 2.17 44.61 0.79
CA LEU A 821 2.04 44.49 -0.67
C LEU A 821 3.18 43.68 -1.29
N ASP A 822 4.41 43.89 -0.82
CA ASP A 822 5.57 43.10 -1.25
C ASP A 822 5.42 41.62 -0.88
N TRP A 823 5.00 41.31 0.35
CA TRP A 823 4.73 39.92 0.78
C TRP A 823 3.63 39.26 -0.04
N PHE A 824 2.52 39.98 -0.26
CA PHE A 824 1.42 39.49 -1.08
C PHE A 824 1.86 39.26 -2.53
N SER A 825 2.59 40.20 -3.11
CA SER A 825 3.11 40.07 -4.48
C SER A 825 4.06 38.87 -4.62
N LYS A 826 4.93 38.64 -3.63
CA LYS A 826 5.84 37.49 -3.58
C LYS A 826 5.08 36.16 -3.46
N LEU A 827 4.06 36.09 -2.60
CA LEU A 827 3.18 34.93 -2.49
C LEU A 827 2.56 34.57 -3.85
N MET A 828 2.05 35.57 -4.58
CA MET A 828 1.44 35.35 -5.90
C MET A 828 2.43 34.90 -6.98
N SER A 829 3.74 35.08 -6.76
CA SER A 829 4.81 34.66 -7.67
C SER A 829 5.33 33.25 -7.43
N VAL A 830 4.85 32.55 -6.38
CA VAL A 830 5.23 31.17 -6.11
C VAL A 830 4.69 30.27 -7.24
N PRO A 831 5.55 29.53 -7.95
CA PRO A 831 5.10 28.68 -9.06
C PRO A 831 4.07 27.66 -8.61
N ARG A 832 2.96 27.53 -9.37
CA ARG A 832 2.04 26.40 -9.24
C ARG A 832 2.56 25.24 -10.07
N ASN A 833 2.34 24.04 -9.57
CA ASN A 833 2.58 22.82 -10.33
C ASN A 833 1.43 22.56 -11.30
N GLY A 834 1.75 21.89 -12.41
CA GLY A 834 0.85 21.72 -13.56
C GLY A 834 0.76 22.96 -14.45
N ASP A 835 0.31 22.77 -15.68
CA ASP A 835 0.13 23.84 -16.67
C ASP A 835 -1.24 23.72 -17.33
N TRP A 836 -1.97 24.82 -17.39
CA TRP A 836 -3.25 24.88 -18.08
C TRP A 836 -3.08 24.70 -19.60
N LEU A 837 -1.90 25.03 -20.15
CA LEU A 837 -1.55 24.80 -21.54
C LEU A 837 -1.41 23.32 -21.89
N ASP A 838 -1.24 22.43 -20.91
CA ASP A 838 -1.17 20.98 -21.15
C ASP A 838 -2.55 20.36 -21.38
N VAL A 839 -3.62 21.03 -20.93
CA VAL A 839 -4.99 20.51 -20.99
C VAL A 839 -5.88 21.29 -21.97
N VAL A 840 -5.53 22.54 -22.28
CA VAL A 840 -6.25 23.36 -23.27
C VAL A 840 -5.48 23.41 -24.58
N ASP A 841 -6.10 22.89 -25.65
CA ASP A 841 -5.55 23.03 -26.99
C ASP A 841 -5.86 24.42 -27.57
N ILE A 842 -4.84 25.28 -27.60
CA ILE A 842 -4.87 26.60 -28.25
C ILE A 842 -4.30 26.52 -29.67
N SER A 843 -3.60 25.42 -30.00
CA SER A 843 -2.88 25.27 -31.27
C SER A 843 -3.80 25.25 -32.48
N SER A 844 -5.03 24.73 -32.33
CA SER A 844 -6.05 24.76 -33.38
C SER A 844 -6.47 26.19 -33.76
N ALA A 845 -6.71 27.07 -32.78
CA ALA A 845 -6.97 28.49 -33.01
C ALA A 845 -5.74 29.23 -33.56
N ALA A 846 -4.53 28.83 -33.13
CA ALA A 846 -3.26 29.36 -33.60
C ALA A 846 -2.98 29.02 -35.08
N ALA A 847 -3.29 27.80 -35.51
CA ALA A 847 -3.04 27.30 -36.87
C ALA A 847 -3.99 27.92 -37.91
N THR A 848 -5.24 28.20 -37.53
CA THR A 848 -6.26 28.81 -38.39
C THR A 848 -6.34 30.34 -38.28
N GLY A 849 -5.46 30.96 -37.47
CA GLY A 849 -5.54 32.38 -37.12
C GLY A 849 -5.32 33.34 -38.30
N THR A 850 -6.19 34.34 -38.40
CA THR A 850 -6.01 35.49 -39.31
C THR A 850 -5.05 36.51 -38.66
N PRO A 851 -3.99 36.97 -39.36
CA PRO A 851 -3.09 37.99 -38.85
C PRO A 851 -3.88 39.22 -38.34
N GLY A 852 -3.61 39.65 -37.11
CA GLY A 852 -4.27 40.79 -36.47
C GLY A 852 -5.56 40.48 -35.68
N LYS A 853 -6.12 39.26 -35.80
CA LYS A 853 -7.19 38.81 -34.88
C LYS A 853 -6.62 38.59 -33.48
N THR A 854 -7.38 38.94 -32.45
CA THR A 854 -7.01 38.63 -31.06
C THR A 854 -7.38 37.17 -30.76
N VAL A 855 -6.40 36.37 -30.35
CA VAL A 855 -6.60 34.95 -30.02
C VAL A 855 -6.86 34.79 -28.52
N PHE A 856 -6.12 35.51 -27.68
CA PHE A 856 -6.17 35.33 -26.23
C PHE A 856 -6.28 36.67 -25.53
N VAL A 857 -7.20 36.75 -24.56
CA VAL A 857 -7.35 37.89 -23.64
C VAL A 857 -7.23 37.37 -22.22
N ASP A 858 -6.17 37.78 -21.53
CA ASP A 858 -5.87 37.46 -20.13
C ASP A 858 -6.55 38.52 -19.24
N VAL A 859 -7.76 38.22 -18.76
CA VAL A 859 -8.62 39.14 -18.02
C VAL A 859 -8.30 39.04 -16.54
N GLY A 860 -7.84 40.14 -15.93
CA GLY A 860 -7.31 40.12 -14.56
C GLY A 860 -5.96 39.40 -14.47
N GLY A 861 -5.14 39.49 -15.52
CA GLY A 861 -3.93 38.69 -15.67
C GLY A 861 -2.73 39.13 -14.80
N GLY A 862 -2.90 40.14 -13.95
CA GLY A 862 -1.86 40.64 -13.05
C GLY A 862 -0.62 41.12 -13.79
N LEU A 863 0.54 40.54 -13.46
CA LEU A 863 1.82 40.85 -14.11
C LEU A 863 2.02 40.15 -15.47
N GLY A 864 1.00 39.46 -16.00
CA GLY A 864 1.01 38.88 -17.34
C GLY A 864 1.79 37.57 -17.48
N HIS A 865 1.97 36.82 -16.38
CA HIS A 865 2.72 35.56 -16.39
C HIS A 865 2.13 34.53 -17.36
N GLN A 866 0.80 34.43 -17.46
CA GLN A 866 0.15 33.46 -18.36
C GLN A 866 0.23 33.91 -19.82
N SER A 867 0.01 35.20 -20.08
CA SER A 867 0.26 35.81 -21.40
C SER A 867 1.69 35.56 -21.90
N ALA A 868 2.71 35.80 -21.07
CA ALA A 868 4.10 35.55 -21.42
C ALA A 868 4.40 34.06 -21.63
N ARG A 869 3.83 33.18 -20.80
CA ARG A 869 3.97 31.71 -20.93
C ARG A 869 3.36 31.19 -22.23
N LEU A 870 2.19 31.70 -22.61
CA LEU A 870 1.52 31.36 -23.87
C LEU A 870 2.40 31.74 -25.08
N VAL A 871 2.89 32.98 -25.13
CA VAL A 871 3.78 33.46 -26.20
C VAL A 871 5.07 32.66 -26.25
N GLY A 872 5.66 32.34 -25.10
CA GLY A 872 6.88 31.53 -25.01
C GLY A 872 6.68 30.08 -25.47
N ARG A 873 5.51 29.49 -25.20
CA ARG A 873 5.19 28.10 -25.58
C ARG A 873 4.86 27.97 -27.08
N PHE A 874 4.27 29.00 -27.67
CA PHE A 874 3.84 29.04 -29.06
C PHE A 874 4.40 30.28 -29.77
N PRO A 875 5.72 30.31 -30.06
CA PRO A 875 6.36 31.45 -30.71
C PRO A 875 5.83 31.72 -32.14
N GLU A 876 5.24 30.71 -32.79
CA GLU A 876 4.60 30.79 -34.10
C GLU A 876 3.15 31.30 -34.09
N LEU A 877 2.63 31.71 -32.93
CA LEU A 877 1.26 32.22 -32.78
C LEU A 877 1.03 33.45 -33.69
N LYS A 878 0.11 33.33 -34.66
CA LYS A 878 -0.19 34.40 -35.62
C LYS A 878 -1.16 35.49 -35.11
N GLY A 879 -1.80 35.25 -33.96
CA GLY A 879 -2.80 36.15 -33.38
C GLY A 879 -2.27 37.00 -32.23
N ARG A 880 -3.01 38.05 -31.85
CA ARG A 880 -2.64 38.92 -30.73
C ARG A 880 -2.98 38.27 -29.39
N VAL A 881 -2.09 38.44 -28.41
CA VAL A 881 -2.29 38.16 -26.99
C VAL A 881 -2.45 39.50 -26.27
N VAL A 882 -3.54 39.67 -25.53
CA VAL A 882 -3.85 40.91 -24.80
C VAL A 882 -3.88 40.61 -23.31
N LEU A 883 -3.10 41.36 -22.53
CA LEU A 883 -3.17 41.37 -21.07
C LEU A 883 -4.10 42.50 -20.61
N GLN A 884 -5.04 42.20 -19.72
CA GLN A 884 -5.94 43.18 -19.11
C GLN A 884 -5.88 43.13 -17.59
N ASP A 885 -5.64 44.28 -16.97
CA ASP A 885 -5.74 44.48 -15.52
C ASP A 885 -6.01 45.97 -15.23
N LYS A 886 -6.13 46.37 -13.96
CA LYS A 886 -6.20 47.78 -13.58
C LYS A 886 -4.95 48.53 -14.05
N ASP A 887 -5.11 49.83 -14.35
CA ASP A 887 -4.05 50.68 -14.89
C ASP A 887 -2.74 50.61 -14.07
N THR A 888 -2.85 50.67 -12.74
CA THR A 888 -1.70 50.56 -11.84
C THR A 888 -0.96 49.23 -11.96
N THR A 889 -1.68 48.12 -12.14
CA THR A 889 -1.09 46.78 -12.26
C THR A 889 -0.42 46.61 -13.63
N VAL A 890 -1.06 47.10 -14.69
CA VAL A 890 -0.50 47.08 -16.04
C VAL A 890 0.80 47.89 -16.12
N GLN A 891 0.86 49.03 -15.44
CA GLN A 891 2.08 49.83 -15.33
C GLN A 891 3.20 49.07 -14.60
N LEU A 892 2.86 48.30 -13.55
CA LEU A 892 3.81 47.45 -12.82
C LEU A 892 4.31 46.27 -13.65
N ALA A 893 3.46 45.65 -14.48
CA ALA A 893 3.84 44.56 -15.38
C ALA A 893 4.89 45.02 -16.42
N GLY A 894 4.83 46.28 -16.82
CA GLY A 894 5.75 46.86 -17.80
C GLY A 894 5.54 46.31 -19.22
N LYS A 895 6.60 46.39 -20.05
CA LYS A 895 6.55 45.92 -21.44
C LYS A 895 6.85 44.42 -21.50
N LEU A 896 5.90 43.65 -22.02
CA LEU A 896 6.04 42.21 -22.28
C LEU A 896 6.17 41.95 -23.78
N ASP A 897 7.18 41.20 -24.19
CA ASP A 897 7.40 40.90 -25.61
C ASP A 897 6.27 40.01 -26.16
N GLY A 898 5.68 40.43 -27.28
CA GLY A 898 4.58 39.70 -27.93
C GLY A 898 3.20 39.83 -27.24
N VAL A 899 3.08 40.64 -26.19
CA VAL A 899 1.83 40.85 -25.43
C VAL A 899 1.41 42.32 -25.46
N ASP A 900 0.15 42.57 -25.77
CA ASP A 900 -0.48 43.90 -25.75
C ASP A 900 -1.12 44.16 -24.38
N CYS A 901 -0.43 44.90 -23.51
CA CYS A 901 -0.91 45.21 -22.16
C CYS A 901 -1.86 46.42 -22.16
N ARG A 902 -3.08 46.25 -21.64
CA ARG A 902 -4.14 47.27 -21.63
C ARG A 902 -4.82 47.40 -20.28
N ALA A 903 -5.02 48.64 -19.84
CA ALA A 903 -5.85 48.89 -18.68
C ALA A 903 -7.32 48.52 -18.95
N HIS A 904 -7.93 47.73 -18.07
CA HIS A 904 -9.35 47.37 -18.13
C HIS A 904 -9.86 46.98 -16.74
N ASP A 905 -11.06 47.44 -16.40
CA ASP A 905 -11.82 46.98 -15.24
C ASP A 905 -12.86 45.95 -15.70
N PHE A 906 -12.73 44.71 -15.24
CA PHE A 906 -13.62 43.61 -15.62
C PHE A 906 -15.06 43.76 -15.08
N PHE A 907 -15.34 44.75 -14.22
CA PHE A 907 -16.69 45.18 -13.86
C PHE A 907 -17.33 46.12 -14.90
N THR A 908 -16.60 46.46 -15.96
CA THR A 908 -17.09 47.22 -17.11
C THR A 908 -17.10 46.36 -18.37
N GLU A 909 -17.84 46.78 -19.40
CA GLU A 909 -17.98 46.01 -20.63
C GLU A 909 -16.62 45.66 -21.27
N GLN A 910 -16.43 44.39 -21.64
CA GLN A 910 -15.20 43.90 -22.24
C GLN A 910 -14.90 44.62 -23.56
N THR A 911 -13.71 45.25 -23.62
CA THR A 911 -13.28 46.13 -24.72
C THR A 911 -12.77 45.38 -25.95
N VAL A 912 -12.24 44.17 -25.79
CA VAL A 912 -11.74 43.33 -26.89
C VAL A 912 -12.88 42.44 -27.38
N LYS A 913 -13.31 42.61 -28.62
CA LYS A 913 -14.43 41.86 -29.24
C LYS A 913 -13.94 40.69 -30.10
N GLY A 914 -14.64 39.57 -30.03
CA GLY A 914 -14.48 38.42 -30.93
C GLY A 914 -13.20 37.61 -30.76
N ALA A 915 -12.55 37.68 -29.59
CA ALA A 915 -11.37 36.87 -29.30
C ALA A 915 -11.70 35.37 -29.27
N ASP A 916 -10.74 34.51 -29.58
CA ASP A 916 -10.96 33.05 -29.51
C ASP A 916 -11.12 32.59 -28.06
N PHE A 917 -10.27 33.09 -27.16
CA PHE A 917 -10.30 32.76 -25.73
C PHE A 917 -10.28 34.02 -24.87
N TYR A 918 -11.21 34.08 -23.92
CA TYR A 918 -11.15 34.99 -22.76
C TYR A 918 -10.81 34.15 -21.54
N TYR A 919 -9.67 34.42 -20.92
CA TYR A 919 -9.09 33.61 -19.86
C TYR A 919 -9.12 34.37 -18.54
N LEU A 920 -9.63 33.74 -17.48
CA LEU A 920 -9.69 34.26 -16.12
C LEU A 920 -9.05 33.25 -15.18
N ARG A 921 -7.91 33.59 -14.57
CA ARG A 921 -7.22 32.70 -13.62
C ARG A 921 -7.11 33.31 -12.24
N THR A 922 -7.65 32.63 -11.23
CA THR A 922 -7.71 33.15 -9.85
C THR A 922 -8.20 34.59 -9.82
N VAL A 923 -9.36 34.76 -10.45
CA VAL A 923 -10.12 36.00 -10.51
C VAL A 923 -11.46 35.74 -9.85
N LEU A 924 -12.23 34.77 -10.34
CA LEU A 924 -13.61 34.56 -9.93
C LEU A 924 -13.72 33.93 -8.52
N HIS A 925 -12.67 33.29 -8.03
CA HIS A 925 -12.64 32.79 -6.64
C HIS A 925 -12.56 33.91 -5.57
N ASP A 926 -12.17 35.13 -5.97
CA ASP A 926 -12.10 36.30 -5.08
C ASP A 926 -13.47 36.99 -4.89
N TRP A 927 -14.50 36.53 -5.61
CA TRP A 927 -15.79 37.21 -5.72
C TRP A 927 -16.97 36.32 -5.35
N SER A 928 -18.03 36.97 -4.87
CA SER A 928 -19.35 36.35 -4.68
C SER A 928 -19.92 35.80 -6.00
N ASP A 929 -20.92 34.91 -5.91
CA ASP A 929 -21.63 34.43 -7.09
C ASP A 929 -22.25 35.60 -7.88
N GLU A 930 -22.84 36.57 -7.19
CA GLU A 930 -23.46 37.76 -7.80
C GLU A 930 -22.45 38.59 -8.58
N ASP A 931 -21.25 38.79 -8.02
CA ASP A 931 -20.20 39.56 -8.67
C ASP A 931 -19.54 38.79 -9.81
N CYS A 932 -19.36 37.47 -9.69
CA CYS A 932 -18.95 36.61 -10.79
C CYS A 932 -19.91 36.71 -11.98
N VAL A 933 -21.21 36.68 -11.72
CA VAL A 933 -22.24 36.85 -12.76
C VAL A 933 -22.15 38.24 -13.41
N LYS A 934 -21.88 39.31 -12.65
CA LYS A 934 -21.66 40.66 -13.22
C LYS A 934 -20.44 40.70 -14.14
N ILE A 935 -19.31 40.15 -13.69
CA ILE A 935 -18.07 40.08 -14.48
C ILE A 935 -18.31 39.33 -15.80
N LEU A 936 -18.94 38.15 -15.72
CA LEU A 936 -19.25 37.35 -16.90
C LEU A 936 -20.26 38.04 -17.82
N ASN A 937 -21.28 38.72 -17.28
CA ASN A 937 -22.25 39.48 -18.08
C ASN A 937 -21.61 40.66 -18.83
N ASN A 938 -20.54 41.24 -18.33
CA ASN A 938 -19.76 42.26 -19.05
C ASN A 938 -18.86 41.68 -20.15
N LEU A 939 -18.49 40.41 -20.03
CA LEU A 939 -17.66 39.68 -20.98
C LEU A 939 -18.48 39.09 -22.14
N VAL A 940 -19.61 38.46 -21.83
CA VAL A 940 -20.46 37.73 -22.80
C VAL A 940 -20.81 38.53 -24.07
N PRO A 941 -21.16 39.84 -24.02
CA PRO A 941 -21.43 40.64 -25.21
C PRO A 941 -20.24 40.77 -26.17
N ALA A 942 -19.01 40.58 -25.69
CA ALA A 942 -17.82 40.62 -26.51
C ALA A 942 -17.55 39.32 -27.27
N MET A 943 -18.19 38.22 -26.89
CA MET A 943 -17.97 36.89 -27.48
C MET A 943 -18.58 36.77 -28.89
N GLY A 944 -17.79 36.24 -29.82
CA GLY A 944 -18.28 35.69 -31.09
C GLY A 944 -18.80 34.26 -30.93
N ALA A 945 -19.38 33.70 -31.98
CA ALA A 945 -19.91 32.32 -31.97
C ALA A 945 -18.80 31.26 -31.71
N HIS A 946 -17.57 31.56 -32.11
CA HIS A 946 -16.39 30.72 -31.90
C HIS A 946 -15.68 30.97 -30.56
N SER A 947 -16.03 32.02 -29.84
CA SER A 947 -15.34 32.40 -28.60
C SER A 947 -15.60 31.38 -27.49
N ARG A 948 -14.61 31.21 -26.61
CA ARG A 948 -14.70 30.45 -25.37
C ARG A 948 -14.26 31.30 -24.19
N VAL A 949 -14.89 31.08 -23.04
CA VAL A 949 -14.39 31.56 -21.75
C VAL A 949 -13.66 30.40 -21.09
N LEU A 950 -12.43 30.64 -20.66
CA LEU A 950 -11.58 29.69 -19.96
C LEU A 950 -11.42 30.19 -18.53
N ILE A 951 -12.11 29.56 -17.58
CA ILE A 951 -12.02 29.89 -16.15
C ILE A 951 -11.05 28.91 -15.50
N ASP A 952 -9.86 29.39 -15.14
CA ASP A 952 -8.80 28.61 -14.52
C ASP A 952 -8.80 28.83 -13.00
N GLU A 953 -9.52 27.94 -12.30
CA GLU A 953 -9.85 28.05 -10.88
C GLU A 953 -9.80 26.66 -10.20
N MET A 954 -10.04 26.60 -8.89
CA MET A 954 -10.24 25.32 -8.22
C MET A 954 -11.67 24.80 -8.47
N VAL A 955 -11.79 23.50 -8.73
CA VAL A 955 -13.08 22.79 -8.86
C VAL A 955 -13.18 21.72 -7.78
N LEU A 956 -13.84 22.07 -6.69
CA LEU A 956 -13.96 21.21 -5.52
C LEU A 956 -14.80 19.96 -5.82
N PRO A 957 -14.41 18.78 -5.31
CA PRO A 957 -15.28 17.60 -5.33
C PRO A 957 -16.42 17.78 -4.31
N ASN A 958 -17.56 17.12 -4.57
CA ASN A 958 -18.72 17.17 -3.65
C ASN A 958 -18.48 16.43 -2.32
N VAL A 959 -17.50 15.51 -2.29
CA VAL A 959 -17.11 14.72 -1.12
C VAL A 959 -15.59 14.56 -1.10
N GLY A 960 -15.01 14.39 0.09
CA GLY A 960 -13.57 14.11 0.22
C GLY A 960 -12.66 15.24 -0.25
N VAL A 961 -13.04 16.51 -0.04
CA VAL A 961 -12.22 17.67 -0.38
C VAL A 961 -10.86 17.56 0.33
N HIS A 962 -9.77 17.61 -0.43
CA HIS A 962 -8.44 17.60 0.15
C HIS A 962 -8.24 18.86 1.03
N ARG A 963 -7.49 18.72 2.12
CA ARG A 963 -7.27 19.79 3.10
C ARG A 963 -6.74 21.10 2.51
N TYR A 964 -5.93 21.07 1.46
CA TYR A 964 -5.37 22.28 0.86
C TYR A 964 -6.45 23.12 0.16
N PRO A 965 -7.27 22.55 -0.76
CA PRO A 965 -8.47 23.21 -1.23
C PRO A 965 -9.43 23.66 -0.13
N ALA A 966 -9.64 22.86 0.92
CA ALA A 966 -10.52 23.25 2.03
C ALA A 966 -9.98 24.45 2.83
N VAL A 967 -8.66 24.52 3.04
CA VAL A 967 -7.99 25.68 3.65
C VAL A 967 -8.13 26.91 2.75
N MET A 968 -7.99 26.74 1.43
CA MET A 968 -8.12 27.85 0.49
C MET A 968 -9.54 28.41 0.48
N ASP A 969 -10.57 27.54 0.46
CA ASP A 969 -11.97 27.94 0.58
C ASP A 969 -12.22 28.79 1.83
N MET A 970 -11.80 28.27 2.99
CA MET A 970 -11.89 29.02 4.24
C MET A 970 -11.09 30.33 4.19
N HIS A 971 -9.93 30.35 3.54
CA HIS A 971 -9.12 31.56 3.39
C HIS A 971 -9.84 32.62 2.54
N MET A 972 -10.41 32.24 1.39
CA MET A 972 -11.19 33.14 0.52
C MET A 972 -12.43 33.67 1.24
N TYR A 973 -13.12 32.82 2.01
CA TYR A 973 -14.27 33.25 2.80
C TYR A 973 -13.92 34.28 3.87
N VAL A 974 -12.85 34.05 4.65
CA VAL A 974 -12.53 34.92 5.79
C VAL A 974 -11.83 36.22 5.38
N MET A 975 -11.13 36.21 4.24
CA MET A 975 -10.41 37.38 3.71
C MET A 975 -11.28 38.22 2.77
N LEU A 976 -12.10 37.59 1.92
CA LEU A 976 -12.79 38.29 0.82
C LEU A 976 -14.31 38.08 0.83
N GLY A 977 -14.85 37.21 1.69
CA GLY A 977 -16.27 36.85 1.65
C GLY A 977 -16.63 36.03 0.41
N ALA A 978 -15.62 35.40 -0.20
CA ALA A 978 -15.73 34.60 -1.40
C ALA A 978 -15.63 33.10 -1.08
N LEU A 979 -15.51 32.26 -2.10
CA LEU A 979 -15.54 30.81 -1.95
C LEU A 979 -14.84 30.10 -3.10
N GLU A 980 -14.32 28.92 -2.79
CA GLU A 980 -13.96 27.94 -3.81
C GLU A 980 -15.21 27.12 -4.18
N ARG A 981 -15.37 26.80 -5.46
CA ARG A 981 -16.65 26.32 -6.00
C ARG A 981 -16.58 24.86 -6.44
N THR A 982 -17.67 24.12 -6.24
CA THR A 982 -17.85 22.81 -6.88
C THR A 982 -18.20 22.97 -8.35
N GLU A 983 -18.16 21.89 -9.13
CA GLU A 983 -18.64 21.93 -10.52
C GLU A 983 -20.12 22.38 -10.60
N ALA A 984 -20.94 21.99 -9.62
CA ALA A 984 -22.35 22.38 -9.58
C ALA A 984 -22.52 23.89 -9.37
N ASP A 985 -21.70 24.49 -8.50
CA ASP A 985 -21.68 25.94 -8.27
C ASP A 985 -21.22 26.69 -9.51
N TRP A 986 -20.15 26.20 -10.16
CA TRP A 986 -19.68 26.76 -11.43
C TRP A 986 -20.75 26.71 -12.52
N ARG A 987 -21.47 25.59 -12.65
CA ARG A 987 -22.60 25.47 -13.58
C ARG A 987 -23.66 26.52 -13.31
N LYS A 988 -24.05 26.70 -12.04
CA LYS A 988 -25.04 27.68 -11.62
C LYS A 988 -24.62 29.11 -12.00
N VAL A 989 -23.39 29.51 -11.67
CA VAL A 989 -22.85 30.85 -11.99
C VAL A 989 -22.81 31.08 -13.51
N LEU A 990 -22.31 30.11 -14.28
CA LEU A 990 -22.27 30.17 -15.74
C LEU A 990 -23.67 30.27 -16.33
N ASP A 991 -24.61 29.46 -15.85
CA ASP A 991 -25.98 29.43 -16.34
C ASP A 991 -26.69 30.78 -16.15
N MET A 992 -26.46 31.44 -15.01
CA MET A 992 -26.97 32.78 -14.70
C MET A 992 -26.37 33.87 -15.59
N ALA A 993 -25.15 33.69 -16.09
CA ALA A 993 -24.49 34.60 -17.02
C ALA A 993 -24.81 34.30 -18.51
N GLY A 994 -25.69 33.34 -18.79
CA GLY A 994 -26.01 32.95 -20.18
C GLY A 994 -24.90 32.14 -20.87
N LEU A 995 -24.04 31.50 -20.08
CA LEU A 995 -22.98 30.61 -20.54
C LEU A 995 -23.34 29.15 -20.28
N ARG A 996 -22.85 28.25 -21.13
CA ARG A 996 -22.95 26.80 -21.00
C ARG A 996 -21.59 26.24 -20.66
N LEU A 997 -21.49 25.49 -19.56
CA LEU A 997 -20.31 24.67 -19.26
C LEU A 997 -20.18 23.57 -20.32
N VAL A 998 -19.04 23.54 -21.01
CA VAL A 998 -18.70 22.54 -22.03
C VAL A 998 -17.93 21.39 -21.41
N GLU A 999 -16.87 21.71 -20.67
CA GLU A 999 -15.93 20.74 -20.11
C GLU A 999 -15.18 21.33 -18.92
N VAL A 1000 -14.76 20.48 -17.97
CA VAL A 1000 -13.82 20.82 -16.89
C VAL A 1000 -12.54 20.02 -17.09
N LYS A 1001 -11.41 20.70 -17.19
CA LYS A 1001 -10.11 20.11 -17.49
C LYS A 1001 -9.13 20.28 -16.34
N LEU A 1002 -8.97 19.22 -15.55
CA LEU A 1002 -8.12 19.18 -14.37
C LEU A 1002 -6.64 19.06 -14.78
N TYR A 1003 -5.78 19.93 -14.25
CA TYR A 1003 -4.32 19.87 -14.46
C TYR A 1003 -3.51 19.79 -13.16
N SER A 1004 -4.14 19.99 -12.00
CA SER A 1004 -3.58 19.63 -10.69
C SER A 1004 -4.62 18.84 -9.88
N PRO A 1005 -4.49 17.51 -9.78
CA PRO A 1005 -5.55 16.66 -9.25
C PRO A 1005 -5.79 16.80 -7.75
N VAL A 1006 -4.76 17.16 -6.97
CA VAL A 1006 -4.87 17.33 -5.50
C VAL A 1006 -5.30 18.75 -5.14
N MET A 1007 -4.68 19.76 -5.76
CA MET A 1007 -5.09 21.15 -5.57
C MET A 1007 -6.39 21.48 -6.29
N ARG A 1008 -6.89 20.58 -7.14
CA ARG A 1008 -8.13 20.76 -7.89
C ARG A 1008 -8.12 21.93 -8.87
N HIS A 1009 -6.94 22.42 -9.27
CA HIS A 1009 -6.84 23.44 -10.32
C HIS A 1009 -7.27 22.85 -11.67
N ALA A 1010 -8.23 23.51 -12.29
CA ALA A 1010 -8.83 23.08 -13.55
C ALA A 1010 -9.19 24.28 -14.42
N VAL A 1011 -9.20 24.07 -15.73
CA VAL A 1011 -9.79 25.00 -16.68
C VAL A 1011 -11.23 24.56 -16.97
N ILE A 1012 -12.18 25.41 -16.63
CA ILE A 1012 -13.59 25.27 -16.99
C ILE A 1012 -13.77 25.96 -18.34
N VAL A 1013 -14.13 25.19 -19.35
CA VAL A 1013 -14.40 25.68 -20.70
C VAL A 1013 -15.88 26.00 -20.80
N ALA A 1014 -16.22 27.26 -21.06
CA ALA A 1014 -17.59 27.71 -21.23
C ALA A 1014 -17.78 28.41 -22.59
N GLU A 1015 -19.00 28.31 -23.11
CA GLU A 1015 -19.41 28.98 -24.35
C GLU A 1015 -20.76 29.69 -24.17
N ARG A 1016 -21.09 30.60 -25.08
CA ARG A 1016 -22.38 31.31 -25.06
C ARG A 1016 -23.53 30.35 -25.40
N LYS A 1017 -24.64 30.44 -24.67
CA LYS A 1017 -25.89 29.71 -24.94
C LYS A 1017 -26.57 30.16 -26.23
#